data_AF-A0A813XN94-F1
#
_entry.id   AF-A0A813XN94-F1
#
_cell.length_a   1.000
_cell.length_b   1.000
_cell.length_c   1.000
_cell.angle_alpha   90.00
_cell.angle_beta   90.00
_cell.angle_gamma   90.00
#
_symmetry.space_group_name_H-M   'P 1'
#
loop_
_entity.id
_entity.type
_entity.pdbx_description
1 polymer ?
#
loop_
_entity_poly.entity_id
_entity_poly.type
_entity_poly.pdbx_seq_one_letter_code
_entity_poly.pdbx_strand_id
1 'polypeptide(L)'
;MYIMRIHLITENFLSATIFCSILICFIIIISWITRLRHKYFKTYRLIDDAHYWLAEDLISPVICNVCSSSIISGFCCSSCLIYVHERCVKPARRLYKCKMITTDDDEQPRHQWTKGNLDLNSVCVVCAKACGAEPRLCDYRCLWCQRIVHEYCIRALNEECDLGEFRQLIIPPNAVVSRAGNQRVVGYRHGVVEKILHPGIHGWTPLLIIGNRKSGGTNSDIVLNLFRTHLNAIQVIDVTEINPVTILNWCNSLPETEFRILIIGGDGTVSWILETIENNITSIKPAMGILPMGTGNDLARILGWGSGEDATVDAVDYLRRLVFARVSTIDRWSVNINSKAKHFGLPTTTPRKLRMSNYFSVGCDALVALNFHKRRDTIPEFLASRFLNKLYYFHYGTIDTFLKECKDLQDNTRGICILNIPSWGAGVRVWGAGPNIPVQRINDGRIEVFGIYSSFHIAQMQVGLADPFRIGQAQHVKLTLNKRFPVQCDGEPWEQSPCVVEISHFGQAKIQKVNMSVAIVCMVNHSAIEHHKDITSGQTEESLKCSTSASSKIIGPFAWSKNIQGLVLGAYFWGYLITEIPAGWLAAKFGAKKLFGYAMLISGIITIVMPFAAKAHWITLSLLRMFVGLLHGVIWPSMATIMAHWAPPAERSRLLGFMNAGAQIGNVITLPLGAAMCTWHFAEGWPLIFYFTGGIGFIWSAVWLLFYADSPANQRCISQREKTYVLESTQHQLESHSKGEFNGMLSALPYIVFWININISGTVADFIVRKEILTRTRTRKLFNALANDIAPSYAGLVFGISNTFATLPGIISPYIVGAVTAKDPKNWRIVFFICAAIYCLGALVFLFIGSGDIQRWAIQNRRPKDEREALRLQGISKDDAADNNKT
;
A
#
# COMPACT_ATOMS: atom_id res chain seq x y z
N MET A 1 -33.16 33.47 27.27
CA MET A 1 -31.74 33.05 27.10
C MET A 1 -31.39 31.75 27.84
N TYR A 2 -31.72 31.58 29.12
CA TYR A 2 -31.37 30.36 29.87
C TYR A 2 -32.11 29.10 29.36
N ILE A 3 -33.39 29.25 29.00
CA ILE A 3 -34.21 28.18 28.39
C ILE A 3 -33.66 27.77 27.01
N MET A 4 -33.21 28.73 26.18
CA MET A 4 -32.55 28.44 24.89
C MET A 4 -31.24 27.67 25.05
N ARG A 5 -30.45 27.93 26.11
CA ARG A 5 -29.21 27.18 26.39
C ARG A 5 -29.49 25.75 26.87
N ILE A 6 -30.52 25.56 27.69
CA ILE A 6 -30.94 24.22 28.15
C ILE A 6 -31.49 23.40 26.98
N HIS A 7 -32.26 24.03 26.07
CA HIS A 7 -32.74 23.37 24.85
C HIS A 7 -31.60 22.98 23.91
N LEU A 8 -30.59 23.86 23.74
CA LEU A 8 -29.38 23.55 22.97
C LEU A 8 -28.59 22.36 23.55
N ILE A 9 -28.46 22.28 24.87
CA ILE A 9 -27.69 21.21 25.54
C ILE A 9 -28.43 19.87 25.45
N THR A 10 -29.75 19.87 25.64
CA THR A 10 -30.57 18.65 25.51
C THR A 10 -30.65 18.14 24.07
N GLU A 11 -30.73 19.02 23.08
CA GLU A 11 -30.75 18.62 21.66
C GLU A 11 -29.38 18.16 21.14
N ASN A 12 -28.28 18.75 21.62
CA ASN A 12 -26.93 18.28 21.34
C ASN A 12 -26.67 16.90 21.94
N PHE A 13 -27.19 16.63 23.14
CA PHE A 13 -27.10 15.33 23.79
C PHE A 13 -27.94 14.28 23.05
N LEU A 14 -29.16 14.64 22.62
CA LEU A 14 -30.02 13.77 21.81
C LEU A 14 -29.37 13.43 20.47
N SER A 15 -28.76 14.41 19.80
CA SER A 15 -28.05 14.21 18.53
C SER A 15 -26.83 13.30 18.67
N ALA A 16 -26.04 13.48 19.73
CA ALA A 16 -24.91 12.59 20.04
C ALA A 16 -25.38 11.17 20.34
N THR A 17 -26.51 11.03 21.05
CA THR A 17 -27.07 9.71 21.40
C THR A 17 -27.61 8.99 20.16
N ILE A 18 -28.30 9.69 19.27
CA ILE A 18 -28.79 9.14 17.99
C ILE A 18 -27.61 8.73 17.11
N PHE A 19 -26.56 9.55 17.02
CA PHE A 19 -25.35 9.23 16.25
C PHE A 19 -24.65 7.97 16.78
N CYS A 20 -24.44 7.89 18.09
CA CYS A 20 -23.85 6.71 18.72
C CYS A 20 -24.73 5.46 18.53
N SER A 21 -26.05 5.60 18.59
CA SER A 21 -27.00 4.49 18.40
C SER A 21 -27.00 3.97 16.95
N ILE A 22 -26.95 4.86 15.96
CA ILE A 22 -26.83 4.49 14.54
C ILE A 22 -25.49 3.80 14.29
N LEU A 23 -24.40 4.30 14.86
CA LEU A 23 -23.08 3.70 14.74
C LEU A 23 -23.03 2.28 15.35
N ILE A 24 -23.64 2.08 16.53
CA ILE A 24 -23.74 0.77 17.17
C ILE A 24 -24.61 -0.18 16.34
N CYS A 25 -25.77 0.26 15.85
CA CYS A 25 -26.62 -0.54 14.96
C CYS A 25 -25.90 -0.91 13.66
N PHE A 26 -25.14 0.01 13.07
CA PHE A 26 -24.34 -0.26 11.87
C PHE A 26 -23.25 -1.29 12.14
N ILE A 27 -22.55 -1.19 13.28
CA ILE A 27 -21.55 -2.19 13.70
C ILE A 27 -22.22 -3.55 13.95
N ILE A 28 -23.39 -3.60 14.58
CA ILE A 28 -24.12 -4.85 14.83
C ILE A 28 -24.59 -5.47 13.52
N ILE A 29 -25.13 -4.67 12.58
CA ILE A 29 -25.58 -5.15 11.27
C ILE A 29 -24.40 -5.65 10.45
N ILE A 30 -23.27 -4.93 10.41
CA ILE A 30 -22.05 -5.41 9.74
C ILE A 30 -21.54 -6.68 10.41
N SER A 31 -21.52 -6.74 11.75
CA SER A 31 -21.12 -7.94 12.51
C SER A 31 -22.06 -9.12 12.22
N TRP A 32 -23.35 -8.87 12.09
CA TRP A 32 -24.36 -9.89 11.74
C TRP A 32 -24.24 -10.35 10.28
N ILE A 33 -24.05 -9.43 9.32
CA ILE A 33 -23.81 -9.75 7.90
C ILE A 33 -22.50 -10.52 7.74
N THR A 34 -21.43 -10.11 8.41
CA THR A 34 -20.16 -10.85 8.41
C THR A 34 -20.29 -12.21 9.08
N ARG A 35 -21.07 -12.36 10.16
CA ARG A 35 -21.38 -13.67 10.77
C ARG A 35 -22.24 -14.55 9.87
N LEU A 36 -23.22 -13.99 9.16
CA LEU A 36 -23.98 -14.72 8.16
C LEU A 36 -23.08 -15.18 7.01
N ARG A 37 -22.21 -14.30 6.50
CA ARG A 37 -21.15 -14.71 5.56
C ARG A 37 -20.31 -15.84 6.16
N HIS A 38 -19.81 -15.71 7.38
CA HIS A 38 -18.93 -16.73 7.98
C HIS A 38 -19.63 -18.07 8.26
N LYS A 39 -20.94 -18.07 8.54
CA LYS A 39 -21.75 -19.27 8.80
C LYS A 39 -22.17 -19.99 7.51
N TYR A 40 -22.30 -19.28 6.39
CA TYR A 40 -22.55 -19.86 5.06
C TYR A 40 -21.26 -20.24 4.31
N PHE A 41 -20.13 -19.56 4.55
CA PHE A 41 -18.84 -19.79 3.89
C PHE A 41 -17.96 -20.81 4.63
N LYS A 42 -18.47 -22.03 4.86
CA LYS A 42 -17.60 -23.17 5.14
C LYS A 42 -17.07 -23.66 3.79
N THR A 43 -15.82 -23.40 3.45
CA THR A 43 -15.17 -23.92 2.24
C THR A 43 -15.19 -25.45 2.31
N TYR A 44 -16.16 -26.10 1.65
CA TYR A 44 -16.18 -27.54 1.55
C TYR A 44 -15.05 -27.96 0.60
N ARG A 45 -14.06 -28.65 1.15
CA ARG A 45 -12.95 -29.22 0.39
C ARG A 45 -13.35 -30.63 -0.04
N LEU A 46 -13.28 -30.89 -1.35
CA LEU A 46 -13.41 -32.24 -1.86
C LEU A 46 -12.08 -32.62 -2.50
N ILE A 47 -11.26 -33.33 -1.73
CA ILE A 47 -10.04 -33.95 -2.26
C ILE A 47 -10.49 -35.25 -2.91
N ASP A 48 -10.52 -35.27 -4.23
CA ASP A 48 -10.57 -36.50 -5.02
C ASP A 48 -9.13 -36.86 -5.42
N ASP A 49 -8.82 -38.13 -5.65
CA ASP A 49 -7.46 -38.57 -5.94
C ASP A 49 -6.88 -37.85 -7.19
N ALA A 50 -7.72 -37.40 -8.12
CA ALA A 50 -7.31 -36.81 -9.40
C ALA A 50 -7.23 -35.27 -9.44
N HIS A 51 -8.05 -34.55 -8.67
CA HIS A 51 -8.24 -33.08 -8.79
C HIS A 51 -8.41 -32.43 -7.40
N TYR A 52 -8.00 -31.17 -7.27
CA TYR A 52 -8.16 -30.41 -6.01
C TYR A 52 -9.25 -29.38 -6.13
N TRP A 53 -10.43 -29.74 -5.66
CA TRP A 53 -11.62 -28.93 -5.81
C TRP A 53 -11.74 -27.90 -4.69
N LEU A 54 -11.93 -26.64 -5.09
CA LEU A 54 -12.26 -25.52 -4.22
C LEU A 54 -13.67 -25.06 -4.53
N ALA A 55 -14.49 -24.90 -3.50
CA ALA A 55 -15.80 -24.28 -3.64
C ALA A 55 -15.62 -22.79 -3.95
N GLU A 56 -16.21 -22.32 -5.05
CA GLU A 56 -16.21 -20.92 -5.46
C GLU A 56 -17.65 -20.43 -5.69
N ASP A 57 -17.99 -19.31 -5.06
CA ASP A 57 -19.18 -18.52 -5.41
C ASP A 57 -18.74 -17.45 -6.41
N LEU A 58 -19.23 -17.59 -7.64
CA LEU A 58 -18.70 -16.87 -8.79
C LEU A 58 -19.55 -15.63 -9.05
N ILE A 59 -18.94 -14.45 -8.88
CA ILE A 59 -19.58 -13.15 -9.18
C ILE A 59 -19.78 -12.98 -10.69
N SER A 60 -19.02 -13.70 -11.51
CA SER A 60 -19.08 -13.72 -12.97
C SER A 60 -19.53 -15.09 -13.48
N PRO A 61 -20.38 -15.18 -14.53
CA PRO A 61 -20.82 -16.46 -15.08
C PRO A 61 -19.64 -17.21 -15.71
N VAL A 62 -19.17 -18.28 -15.05
CA VAL A 62 -18.23 -19.25 -15.63
C VAL A 62 -18.99 -20.47 -16.14
N ILE A 63 -18.39 -21.21 -17.06
CA ILE A 63 -19.04 -22.32 -17.75
C ILE A 63 -18.48 -23.64 -17.27
N CYS A 64 -19.36 -24.58 -16.93
CA CYS A 64 -18.97 -25.91 -16.49
C CYS A 64 -18.25 -26.67 -17.60
N ASN A 65 -17.00 -27.08 -17.36
CA ASN A 65 -16.18 -27.85 -18.29
C ASN A 65 -16.81 -29.20 -18.68
N VAL A 66 -17.73 -29.74 -17.87
CA VAL A 66 -18.39 -31.03 -18.16
C VAL A 66 -19.69 -30.85 -18.94
N CYS A 67 -20.64 -30.06 -18.43
CA CYS A 67 -21.98 -29.94 -19.04
C CYS A 67 -22.17 -28.68 -19.88
N SER A 68 -21.15 -27.83 -20.03
CA SER A 68 -21.17 -26.58 -20.79
C SER A 68 -22.27 -25.59 -20.37
N SER A 69 -22.83 -25.74 -19.16
CA SER A 69 -23.85 -24.85 -18.60
C SER A 69 -23.21 -23.86 -17.63
N SER A 70 -23.80 -22.67 -17.48
CA SER A 70 -23.34 -21.64 -16.54
C SER A 70 -23.33 -22.14 -15.08
N ILE A 71 -22.32 -21.75 -14.32
CA ILE A 71 -22.14 -22.04 -12.90
C ILE A 71 -22.35 -20.74 -12.12
N ILE A 72 -23.23 -20.80 -11.12
CA ILE A 72 -23.43 -19.72 -10.13
C ILE A 72 -22.65 -20.04 -8.85
N SER A 73 -22.70 -21.30 -8.42
CA SER A 73 -21.90 -21.86 -7.34
C SER A 73 -21.43 -23.26 -7.74
N GLY A 74 -20.14 -23.54 -7.54
CA GLY A 74 -19.53 -24.78 -8.02
C GLY A 74 -18.11 -24.95 -7.51
N PHE A 75 -17.35 -25.81 -8.19
CA PHE A 75 -15.98 -26.15 -7.83
C PHE A 75 -15.00 -25.78 -8.94
N CYS A 76 -13.85 -25.23 -8.55
CA CYS A 76 -12.71 -24.98 -9.42
C CYS A 76 -11.53 -25.88 -9.01
N CYS A 77 -10.81 -26.45 -9.99
CA CYS A 77 -9.58 -27.18 -9.72
C CYS A 77 -8.38 -26.23 -9.63
N SER A 78 -7.66 -26.20 -8.50
CA SER A 78 -6.56 -25.24 -8.27
C SER A 78 -5.34 -25.38 -9.21
N SER A 79 -5.17 -26.56 -9.82
CA SER A 79 -4.02 -26.85 -10.68
C SER A 79 -4.34 -26.72 -12.17
N CYS A 80 -5.52 -27.16 -12.62
CA CYS A 80 -5.88 -27.17 -14.04
C CYS A 80 -6.99 -26.18 -14.43
N LEU A 81 -7.55 -25.44 -13.46
CA LEU A 81 -8.56 -24.38 -13.64
C LEU A 81 -9.82 -24.82 -14.39
N ILE A 82 -10.21 -26.08 -14.30
CA ILE A 82 -11.52 -26.53 -14.75
C ILE A 82 -12.57 -26.17 -13.71
N TYR A 83 -13.71 -25.66 -14.17
CA TYR A 83 -14.87 -25.31 -13.36
C TYR A 83 -15.96 -26.34 -13.57
N VAL A 84 -16.58 -26.81 -12.49
CA VAL A 84 -17.63 -27.83 -12.54
C VAL A 84 -18.74 -27.56 -11.54
N HIS A 85 -19.98 -27.93 -11.86
CA HIS A 85 -21.03 -28.05 -10.84
C HIS A 85 -20.67 -29.18 -9.87
N GLU A 86 -21.25 -29.15 -8.67
CA GLU A 86 -21.13 -30.22 -7.67
C GLU A 86 -21.44 -31.61 -8.25
N ARG A 87 -22.54 -31.74 -9.00
CA ARG A 87 -22.92 -32.99 -9.70
C ARG A 87 -21.92 -33.44 -10.78
N CYS A 88 -21.11 -32.51 -11.29
CA CYS A 88 -20.16 -32.74 -12.39
C CYS A 88 -18.75 -33.11 -11.91
N VAL A 89 -18.48 -33.09 -10.59
CA VAL A 89 -17.18 -33.43 -10.02
C VAL A 89 -16.75 -34.87 -10.36
N LYS A 90 -17.63 -35.85 -10.17
CA LYS A 90 -17.33 -37.27 -10.48
C LYS A 90 -17.11 -37.52 -11.99
N PRO A 91 -17.96 -37.00 -12.90
CA PRO A 91 -17.69 -37.06 -14.34
C PRO A 91 -16.36 -36.43 -14.75
N ALA A 92 -15.98 -35.29 -14.13
CA ALA A 92 -14.75 -34.58 -14.47
C ALA A 92 -13.49 -35.43 -14.28
N ARG A 93 -13.46 -36.31 -13.27
CA ARG A 93 -12.36 -37.26 -13.04
C ARG A 93 -12.07 -38.16 -14.24
N ARG A 94 -13.09 -38.54 -15.00
CA ARG A 94 -12.96 -39.44 -16.16
C ARG A 94 -12.63 -38.68 -17.44
N LEU A 95 -13.16 -37.47 -17.57
CA LEU A 95 -13.09 -36.67 -18.80
C LEU A 95 -11.85 -35.79 -18.88
N TYR A 96 -11.33 -35.31 -17.74
CA TYR A 96 -10.23 -34.35 -17.69
C TYR A 96 -9.08 -34.87 -16.84
N LYS A 97 -7.88 -34.88 -17.42
CA LYS A 97 -6.63 -35.11 -16.68
C LYS A 97 -6.17 -33.79 -16.07
N CYS A 98 -5.86 -33.81 -14.78
CA CYS A 98 -5.30 -32.65 -14.08
C CYS A 98 -3.87 -32.35 -14.55
N LYS A 99 -3.33 -31.18 -14.17
CA LYS A 99 -1.96 -30.75 -14.46
C LYS A 99 -0.97 -31.84 -14.03
N MET A 100 -0.14 -32.30 -14.96
CA MET A 100 0.79 -33.41 -14.71
C MET A 100 1.85 -33.01 -13.67
N ILE A 101 2.27 -33.96 -12.84
CA ILE A 101 3.32 -33.75 -11.83
C ILE A 101 4.66 -34.28 -12.32
N THR A 102 4.64 -35.47 -12.94
CA THR A 102 5.80 -36.23 -13.41
C THR A 102 5.48 -36.84 -14.78
N THR A 103 6.50 -37.10 -15.58
CA THR A 103 6.39 -37.89 -16.83
C THR A 103 7.50 -38.93 -16.89
N ASP A 104 7.23 -40.07 -17.53
CA ASP A 104 8.19 -41.17 -17.69
C ASP A 104 9.10 -40.96 -18.92
N ASP A 105 8.76 -39.98 -19.77
CA ASP A 105 9.50 -39.63 -20.98
C ASP A 105 10.62 -38.63 -20.63
N ASP A 106 11.87 -38.97 -20.97
CA ASP A 106 13.04 -38.06 -20.91
C ASP A 106 12.95 -36.90 -21.93
N GLU A 107 11.87 -36.84 -22.72
CA GLU A 107 11.61 -35.81 -23.72
C GLU A 107 11.32 -34.43 -23.10
N GLN A 108 11.40 -33.38 -23.93
CA GLN A 108 10.99 -32.03 -23.52
C GLN A 108 9.52 -31.99 -23.10
N PRO A 109 9.16 -31.17 -22.09
CA PRO A 109 7.78 -31.07 -21.64
C PRO A 109 6.87 -30.58 -22.76
N ARG A 110 5.75 -31.27 -23.00
CA ARG A 110 4.75 -30.88 -24.01
C ARG A 110 3.68 -29.96 -23.44
N HIS A 111 2.99 -29.21 -24.30
CA HIS A 111 1.87 -28.37 -23.87
C HIS A 111 0.70 -29.22 -23.35
N GLN A 112 0.20 -28.90 -22.14
CA GLN A 112 -1.04 -29.45 -21.61
C GLN A 112 -2.13 -28.37 -21.65
N TRP A 113 -3.20 -28.60 -22.40
CA TRP A 113 -4.22 -27.59 -22.70
C TRP A 113 -5.50 -27.78 -21.87
N THR A 114 -6.02 -26.69 -21.32
CA THR A 114 -7.38 -26.60 -20.75
C THR A 114 -8.22 -25.67 -21.61
N LYS A 115 -9.49 -26.01 -21.81
CA LYS A 115 -10.42 -25.28 -22.69
C LYS A 115 -11.32 -24.32 -21.90
N GLY A 116 -11.49 -23.09 -22.42
CA GLY A 116 -12.47 -22.12 -21.95
C GLY A 116 -12.17 -21.47 -20.59
N ASN A 117 -13.15 -20.69 -20.09
CA ASN A 117 -13.07 -19.90 -18.84
C ASN A 117 -11.84 -18.98 -18.79
N LEU A 118 -11.58 -18.28 -19.89
CA LEU A 118 -10.46 -17.36 -20.03
C LEU A 118 -10.82 -15.96 -19.49
N ASP A 119 -9.81 -15.23 -19.02
CA ASP A 119 -9.98 -13.87 -18.50
C ASP A 119 -10.39 -12.89 -19.62
N LEU A 120 -11.14 -11.84 -19.27
CA LEU A 120 -11.79 -10.88 -20.19
C LEU A 120 -10.86 -10.08 -21.14
N ASN A 121 -9.54 -10.24 -21.05
CA ASN A 121 -8.56 -9.60 -21.94
C ASN A 121 -7.51 -10.59 -22.46
N SER A 122 -7.85 -11.88 -22.48
CA SER A 122 -6.97 -12.93 -22.98
C SER A 122 -6.70 -12.74 -24.47
N VAL A 123 -5.45 -12.87 -24.89
CA VAL A 123 -5.03 -12.73 -26.30
C VAL A 123 -4.34 -13.99 -26.80
N CYS A 124 -4.60 -14.34 -28.05
CA CYS A 124 -3.98 -15.48 -28.72
C CYS A 124 -2.51 -15.20 -29.00
N VAL A 125 -1.63 -16.11 -28.61
CA VAL A 125 -0.18 -15.97 -28.86
C VAL A 125 0.20 -16.02 -30.34
N VAL A 126 -0.64 -16.62 -31.19
CA VAL A 126 -0.33 -16.79 -32.63
C VAL A 126 -0.79 -15.57 -33.44
N CYS A 127 -2.03 -15.10 -33.24
CA CYS A 127 -2.63 -14.05 -34.08
C CYS A 127 -2.85 -12.72 -33.35
N ALA A 128 -2.53 -12.65 -32.05
CA ALA A 128 -2.70 -11.47 -31.19
C ALA A 128 -4.14 -10.92 -31.07
N LYS A 129 -5.16 -11.68 -31.51
CA LYS A 129 -6.58 -11.32 -31.35
C LYS A 129 -7.15 -11.82 -30.01
N ALA A 130 -8.23 -11.20 -29.54
CA ALA A 130 -8.91 -11.57 -28.31
C ALA A 130 -9.41 -13.03 -28.32
N CYS A 131 -9.26 -13.72 -27.20
CA CYS A 131 -9.74 -15.08 -26.93
C CYS A 131 -10.86 -15.07 -25.89
N GLY A 132 -11.70 -16.09 -25.88
CA GLY A 132 -12.77 -16.23 -24.88
C GLY A 132 -13.90 -15.22 -25.04
N ALA A 133 -14.07 -14.62 -26.22
CA ALA A 133 -15.10 -13.63 -26.50
C ALA A 133 -16.52 -14.23 -26.59
N GLU A 134 -16.63 -15.54 -26.79
CA GLU A 134 -17.91 -16.23 -26.89
C GLU A 134 -18.36 -16.72 -25.50
N PRO A 135 -19.66 -16.66 -25.16
CA PRO A 135 -20.21 -17.15 -23.90
C PRO A 135 -20.32 -18.70 -23.90
N ARG A 136 -19.27 -19.39 -24.34
CA ARG A 136 -19.10 -20.83 -24.34
C ARG A 136 -17.65 -21.20 -24.01
N LEU A 137 -17.41 -22.47 -23.71
CA LEU A 137 -16.04 -23.00 -23.64
C LEU A 137 -15.42 -22.96 -25.05
N CYS A 138 -14.58 -21.96 -25.28
CA CYS A 138 -13.82 -21.77 -26.50
C CYS A 138 -12.36 -21.43 -26.15
N ASP A 139 -11.46 -21.68 -27.09
CA ASP A 139 -10.03 -21.44 -26.97
C ASP A 139 -9.34 -22.23 -25.85
N TYR A 140 -8.01 -22.21 -25.86
CA TYR A 140 -7.19 -23.04 -24.99
C TYR A 140 -6.18 -22.21 -24.21
N ARG A 141 -5.93 -22.60 -22.95
CA ARG A 141 -4.83 -22.13 -22.11
C ARG A 141 -3.90 -23.28 -21.80
N CYS A 142 -2.59 -23.08 -21.97
CA CYS A 142 -1.60 -24.06 -21.54
C CYS A 142 -1.39 -23.99 -20.03
N LEU A 143 -1.42 -25.13 -19.34
CA LEU A 143 -1.22 -25.21 -17.89
C LEU A 143 0.22 -24.94 -17.44
N TRP A 144 1.19 -25.04 -18.34
CA TRP A 144 2.61 -24.80 -18.06
C TRP A 144 3.03 -23.39 -18.43
N CYS A 145 3.09 -23.07 -19.73
CA CYS A 145 3.54 -21.75 -20.18
C CYS A 145 2.48 -20.65 -20.08
N GLN A 146 1.25 -20.97 -19.67
CA GLN A 146 0.11 -20.03 -19.53
C GLN A 146 -0.30 -19.29 -20.80
N ARG A 147 0.29 -19.63 -21.96
CA ARG A 147 -0.12 -19.06 -23.26
C ARG A 147 -1.55 -19.46 -23.60
N ILE A 148 -2.23 -18.54 -24.26
CA ILE A 148 -3.60 -18.70 -24.72
C ILE A 148 -3.58 -18.77 -26.24
N VAL A 149 -4.40 -19.65 -26.81
CA VAL A 149 -4.46 -19.87 -28.26
C VAL A 149 -5.88 -20.18 -28.70
N HIS A 150 -6.28 -19.66 -29.87
CA HIS A 150 -7.57 -20.02 -30.48
C HIS A 150 -7.61 -21.49 -30.90
N GLU A 151 -8.83 -22.04 -30.97
CA GLU A 151 -9.06 -23.42 -31.43
C GLU A 151 -8.45 -23.71 -32.81
N TYR A 152 -8.50 -22.73 -33.73
CA TYR A 152 -7.95 -22.84 -35.08
C TYR A 152 -6.46 -22.46 -35.16
N CYS A 153 -5.93 -21.71 -34.19
CA CYS A 153 -4.53 -21.30 -34.15
C CYS A 153 -3.61 -22.36 -33.51
N ILE A 154 -4.14 -23.31 -32.75
CA ILE A 154 -3.34 -24.28 -31.99
C ILE A 154 -2.41 -25.12 -32.87
N ARG A 155 -2.80 -25.39 -34.12
CA ARG A 155 -2.00 -26.17 -35.09
C ARG A 155 -0.73 -25.44 -35.56
N ALA A 156 -0.64 -24.13 -35.33
CA ALA A 156 0.53 -23.33 -35.69
C ALA A 156 1.58 -23.27 -34.56
N LEU A 157 1.30 -23.85 -33.39
CA LEU A 157 2.24 -23.92 -32.28
C LEU A 157 3.06 -25.21 -32.34
N ASN A 158 4.30 -25.14 -31.84
CA ASN A 158 5.11 -26.32 -31.56
C ASN A 158 4.41 -27.19 -30.49
N GLU A 159 4.62 -28.50 -30.53
CA GLU A 159 4.11 -29.42 -29.51
C GLU A 159 4.87 -29.28 -28.18
N GLU A 160 6.16 -28.92 -28.26
CA GLU A 160 7.04 -28.71 -27.11
C GLU A 160 6.74 -27.38 -26.41
N CYS A 161 6.70 -27.43 -25.08
CA CYS A 161 6.42 -26.31 -24.21
C CYS A 161 7.70 -25.80 -23.56
N ASP A 162 8.04 -24.53 -23.80
CA ASP A 162 9.18 -23.85 -23.18
C ASP A 162 8.95 -23.38 -21.72
N LEU A 163 7.81 -23.78 -21.11
CA LEU A 163 7.36 -23.40 -19.76
C LEU A 163 7.10 -21.89 -19.55
N GLY A 164 7.21 -21.07 -20.59
CA GLY A 164 6.84 -19.65 -20.58
C GLY A 164 7.71 -18.73 -19.71
N GLU A 165 7.13 -17.61 -19.27
CA GLU A 165 7.82 -16.51 -18.58
C GLU A 165 8.61 -16.98 -17.33
N PHE A 166 8.04 -17.91 -16.58
CA PHE A 166 8.59 -18.38 -15.30
C PHE A 166 9.38 -19.69 -15.41
N ARG A 167 9.84 -20.08 -16.61
CA ARG A 167 10.57 -21.33 -16.86
C ARG A 167 11.72 -21.61 -15.89
N GLN A 168 12.43 -20.56 -15.46
CA GLN A 168 13.55 -20.66 -14.53
C GLN A 168 13.13 -21.00 -13.08
N LEU A 169 11.86 -20.79 -12.73
CA LEU A 169 11.31 -21.06 -11.39
C LEU A 169 10.56 -22.41 -11.34
N ILE A 170 10.15 -22.96 -12.48
CA ILE A 170 9.30 -24.15 -12.57
C ILE A 170 10.17 -25.42 -12.51
N ILE A 171 9.75 -26.42 -11.73
CA ILE A 171 10.28 -27.79 -11.82
C ILE A 171 9.46 -28.53 -12.88
N PRO A 172 10.02 -28.81 -14.07
CA PRO A 172 9.26 -29.45 -15.13
C PRO A 172 8.95 -30.92 -14.78
N PRO A 173 7.90 -31.51 -15.37
CA PRO A 173 7.48 -32.87 -15.04
C PRO A 173 8.52 -33.94 -15.36
N ASN A 174 9.38 -33.73 -16.37
CA ASN A 174 10.47 -34.66 -16.72
C ASN A 174 11.66 -34.59 -15.75
N ALA A 175 11.70 -33.60 -14.86
CA ALA A 175 12.72 -33.48 -13.82
C ALA A 175 12.34 -34.17 -12.51
N VAL A 176 11.13 -34.73 -12.40
CA VAL A 176 10.60 -35.33 -11.16
C VAL A 176 10.75 -36.84 -11.20
N VAL A 177 11.38 -37.45 -10.19
CA VAL A 177 11.49 -38.92 -10.07
C VAL A 177 10.65 -39.40 -8.89
N SER A 178 9.86 -40.46 -9.10
CA SER A 178 8.87 -41.00 -8.13
C SER A 178 9.22 -42.41 -7.67
N ARG A 179 9.10 -42.69 -6.35
CA ARG A 179 9.35 -44.03 -5.75
C ARG A 179 8.31 -45.10 -6.13
N ALA A 180 7.14 -44.71 -6.62
CA ALA A 180 6.05 -45.63 -6.92
C ALA A 180 6.18 -46.37 -8.27
N GLY A 181 7.29 -46.19 -9.01
CA GLY A 181 7.42 -46.67 -10.39
C GLY A 181 6.35 -46.06 -11.32
N ASN A 182 6.01 -46.73 -12.42
CA ASN A 182 4.99 -46.32 -13.42
C ASN A 182 3.55 -46.15 -12.87
N GLN A 183 3.32 -46.31 -11.55
CA GLN A 183 2.07 -45.85 -10.96
C GLN A 183 2.08 -44.33 -10.88
N ARG A 184 1.39 -43.70 -11.85
CA ARG A 184 1.09 -42.26 -11.88
C ARG A 184 0.81 -41.78 -10.45
N VAL A 185 1.54 -40.77 -10.00
CA VAL A 185 1.29 -40.11 -8.72
C VAL A 185 -0.10 -39.47 -8.79
N VAL A 186 -1.12 -40.17 -8.31
CA VAL A 186 -2.51 -39.71 -8.31
C VAL A 186 -2.72 -38.92 -7.00
N GLY A 187 -2.72 -37.60 -7.11
CA GLY A 187 -2.95 -36.66 -6.01
C GLY A 187 -1.68 -35.97 -5.49
N TYR A 188 -1.84 -35.00 -4.56
CA TYR A 188 -0.78 -34.16 -3.96
C TYR A 188 0.06 -34.92 -2.92
N ARG A 189 0.41 -36.18 -3.17
CA ARG A 189 1.21 -36.96 -2.23
C ARG A 189 2.69 -36.64 -2.45
N HIS A 190 3.15 -35.50 -1.91
CA HIS A 190 4.56 -35.08 -1.94
C HIS A 190 5.53 -36.14 -1.40
N GLY A 191 5.07 -37.08 -0.57
CA GLY A 191 5.87 -38.20 -0.05
C GLY A 191 6.25 -39.29 -1.08
N VAL A 192 5.83 -39.16 -2.34
CA VAL A 192 6.13 -40.11 -3.41
C VAL A 192 7.34 -39.67 -4.28
N VAL A 193 7.73 -38.39 -4.21
CA VAL A 193 8.88 -37.85 -4.97
C VAL A 193 10.19 -38.26 -4.29
N GLU A 194 11.03 -38.97 -5.03
CA GLU A 194 12.32 -39.48 -4.56
C GLU A 194 13.43 -38.42 -4.66
N LYS A 195 13.59 -37.85 -5.85
CA LYS A 195 14.64 -36.88 -6.19
C LYS A 195 14.21 -35.99 -7.34
N ILE A 196 14.92 -34.87 -7.51
CA ILE A 196 14.75 -33.94 -8.63
C ILE A 196 16.02 -33.96 -9.48
N LEU A 197 15.87 -34.03 -10.80
CA LEU A 197 16.96 -33.98 -11.77
C LEU A 197 17.12 -32.57 -12.34
N HIS A 198 18.33 -32.20 -12.77
CA HIS A 198 18.57 -30.92 -13.41
C HIS A 198 18.02 -30.95 -14.86
N PRO A 199 17.09 -30.05 -15.26
CA PRO A 199 16.43 -30.10 -16.56
C PRO A 199 17.26 -29.52 -17.72
N GLY A 200 18.52 -29.17 -17.49
CA GLY A 200 19.39 -28.55 -18.51
C GLY A 200 19.05 -27.09 -18.85
N ILE A 201 18.19 -26.44 -18.06
CA ILE A 201 17.78 -25.05 -18.27
C ILE A 201 18.87 -24.10 -17.75
N HIS A 202 19.39 -23.22 -18.61
CA HIS A 202 20.40 -22.23 -18.21
C HIS A 202 19.83 -21.22 -17.21
N GLY A 203 20.52 -21.01 -16.08
CA GLY A 203 20.10 -20.08 -15.03
C GLY A 203 18.87 -20.54 -14.25
N TRP A 204 18.58 -21.85 -14.25
CA TRP A 204 17.46 -22.43 -13.52
C TRP A 204 17.63 -22.25 -12.00
N THR A 205 16.66 -21.58 -11.38
CA THR A 205 16.60 -21.36 -9.93
C THR A 205 15.21 -21.75 -9.42
N PRO A 206 14.96 -23.05 -9.20
CA PRO A 206 13.63 -23.56 -8.89
C PRO A 206 13.06 -22.91 -7.62
N LEU A 207 11.78 -22.56 -7.67
CA LEU A 207 11.06 -21.92 -6.58
C LEU A 207 10.25 -22.94 -5.78
N LEU A 208 10.39 -22.92 -4.47
CA LEU A 208 9.52 -23.66 -3.54
C LEU A 208 8.63 -22.68 -2.79
N ILE A 209 7.33 -22.92 -2.82
CA ILE A 209 6.34 -22.16 -2.06
C ILE A 209 6.03 -22.93 -0.79
N ILE A 210 6.30 -22.36 0.37
CA ILE A 210 6.06 -23.01 1.66
C ILE A 210 5.07 -22.15 2.45
N GLY A 211 3.88 -22.67 2.72
CA GLY A 211 2.86 -21.98 3.49
C GLY A 211 2.31 -22.82 4.62
N ASN A 212 1.83 -22.15 5.67
CA ASN A 212 1.12 -22.79 6.77
C ASN A 212 -0.35 -22.36 6.76
N ARG A 213 -1.26 -23.28 6.43
CA ARG A 213 -2.70 -22.97 6.39
C ARG A 213 -3.32 -22.59 7.74
N LYS A 214 -2.67 -22.92 8.87
CA LYS A 214 -3.12 -22.50 10.21
C LYS A 214 -2.68 -21.08 10.55
N SER A 215 -1.70 -20.53 9.84
CA SER A 215 -1.19 -19.17 10.03
C SER A 215 -1.93 -18.19 9.10
N GLY A 216 -2.50 -17.12 9.66
CA GLY A 216 -3.01 -15.98 8.86
C GLY A 216 -4.51 -15.96 8.50
N GLY A 217 -5.34 -16.84 9.08
CA GLY A 217 -6.78 -16.89 8.82
C GLY A 217 -7.16 -17.74 7.59
N THR A 218 -8.44 -17.78 7.24
CA THR A 218 -9.06 -18.65 6.21
C THR A 218 -8.62 -18.43 4.75
N ASN A 219 -7.61 -17.59 4.49
CA ASN A 219 -7.23 -17.17 3.12
C ASN A 219 -5.88 -17.76 2.65
N SER A 220 -5.09 -18.38 3.54
CA SER A 220 -3.76 -18.90 3.20
C SER A 220 -3.81 -20.10 2.25
N ASP A 221 -4.90 -20.86 2.30
CA ASP A 221 -5.20 -21.92 1.33
C ASP A 221 -5.48 -21.35 -0.06
N ILE A 222 -6.32 -20.31 -0.16
CA ILE A 222 -6.59 -19.58 -1.42
C ILE A 222 -5.26 -19.11 -2.03
N VAL A 223 -4.39 -18.48 -1.22
CA VAL A 223 -3.09 -17.98 -1.69
C VAL A 223 -2.19 -19.10 -2.20
N LEU A 224 -2.07 -20.23 -1.49
CA LEU A 224 -1.31 -21.39 -1.95
C LEU A 224 -1.85 -21.90 -3.30
N ASN A 225 -3.17 -21.93 -3.48
CA ASN A 225 -3.80 -22.39 -4.71
C ASN A 225 -3.47 -21.52 -5.93
N LEU A 226 -3.35 -20.21 -5.77
CA LEU A 226 -2.95 -19.31 -6.86
C LEU A 226 -1.58 -19.71 -7.45
N PHE A 227 -0.63 -20.15 -6.62
CA PHE A 227 0.68 -20.58 -7.10
C PHE A 227 0.66 -21.95 -7.78
N ARG A 228 -0.29 -22.84 -7.45
CA ARG A 228 -0.43 -24.18 -8.07
C ARG A 228 -0.81 -24.10 -9.55
N THR A 229 -1.50 -23.02 -9.93
CA THR A 229 -1.83 -22.73 -11.33
C THR A 229 -0.56 -22.53 -12.17
N HIS A 230 0.43 -21.81 -11.64
CA HIS A 230 1.63 -21.41 -12.40
C HIS A 230 2.80 -22.38 -12.24
N LEU A 231 3.00 -22.95 -11.05
CA LEU A 231 4.13 -23.85 -10.75
C LEU A 231 3.72 -25.32 -10.87
N ASN A 232 4.68 -26.24 -10.81
CA ASN A 232 4.37 -27.64 -10.59
C ASN A 232 3.77 -27.81 -9.19
N ALA A 233 2.71 -28.63 -9.06
CA ALA A 233 1.98 -28.79 -7.81
C ALA A 233 2.87 -29.24 -6.63
N ILE A 234 3.95 -29.99 -6.90
CA ILE A 234 4.93 -30.42 -5.88
C ILE A 234 5.72 -29.25 -5.29
N GLN A 235 5.83 -28.13 -6.01
CA GLN A 235 6.54 -26.94 -5.55
C GLN A 235 5.71 -26.15 -4.53
N VAL A 236 4.40 -26.40 -4.43
CA VAL A 236 3.50 -25.72 -3.50
C VAL A 236 3.20 -26.60 -2.31
N ILE A 237 3.80 -26.24 -1.18
CA ILE A 237 3.88 -27.04 0.03
C ILE A 237 3.00 -26.43 1.11
N ASP A 238 2.06 -27.24 1.60
CA ASP A 238 1.37 -26.99 2.85
C ASP A 238 2.09 -27.76 3.96
N VAL A 239 2.74 -27.05 4.88
CA VAL A 239 3.53 -27.65 5.97
C VAL A 239 2.69 -28.42 6.98
N THR A 240 1.36 -28.29 6.92
CA THR A 240 0.46 -29.09 7.73
C THR A 240 0.16 -30.46 7.12
N GLU A 241 0.55 -30.68 5.86
CA GLU A 241 0.37 -31.96 5.14
C GLU A 241 1.69 -32.72 5.05
N ILE A 242 2.82 -32.02 4.89
CA ILE A 242 4.14 -32.62 4.76
C ILE A 242 5.18 -31.93 5.65
N ASN A 243 6.07 -32.74 6.21
CA ASN A 243 7.23 -32.24 6.95
C ASN A 243 8.21 -31.53 5.98
N PRO A 244 8.61 -30.27 6.23
CA PRO A 244 9.52 -29.54 5.37
C PRO A 244 10.85 -30.27 5.11
N VAL A 245 11.35 -31.07 6.06
CA VAL A 245 12.61 -31.83 5.92
C VAL A 245 12.61 -32.73 4.68
N THR A 246 11.47 -33.36 4.36
CA THR A 246 11.33 -34.21 3.17
C THR A 246 11.60 -33.42 1.88
N ILE A 247 11.17 -32.17 1.82
CA ILE A 247 11.37 -31.30 0.66
C ILE A 247 12.81 -30.78 0.61
N LEU A 248 13.40 -30.47 1.76
CA LEU A 248 14.79 -30.02 1.84
C LEU A 248 15.77 -31.09 1.31
N ASN A 249 15.42 -32.36 1.39
CA ASN A 249 16.18 -33.44 0.74
C ASN A 249 16.20 -33.31 -0.80
N TRP A 250 15.19 -32.72 -1.42
CA TRP A 250 15.23 -32.43 -2.87
C TRP A 250 16.28 -31.37 -3.19
N CYS A 251 16.45 -30.36 -2.34
CA CYS A 251 17.54 -29.39 -2.48
C CYS A 251 18.91 -30.09 -2.37
N ASN A 252 19.04 -31.03 -1.42
CA ASN A 252 20.28 -31.82 -1.26
C ASN A 252 20.59 -32.70 -2.49
N SER A 253 19.59 -33.10 -3.28
CA SER A 253 19.80 -33.87 -4.51
C SER A 253 20.42 -33.07 -5.67
N LEU A 254 20.44 -31.73 -5.57
CA LEU A 254 20.98 -30.81 -6.58
C LEU A 254 21.93 -29.78 -5.94
N PRO A 255 23.12 -30.19 -5.48
CA PRO A 255 24.02 -29.38 -4.68
C PRO A 255 24.74 -28.27 -5.46
N GLU A 256 24.52 -28.12 -6.76
CA GLU A 256 25.06 -27.03 -7.60
C GLU A 256 23.98 -26.02 -8.03
N THR A 257 22.70 -26.32 -7.76
CA THR A 257 21.55 -25.52 -8.20
C THR A 257 21.10 -24.58 -7.09
N GLU A 258 20.94 -23.28 -7.38
CA GLU A 258 20.43 -22.32 -6.40
C GLU A 258 18.90 -22.38 -6.31
N PHE A 259 18.38 -22.86 -5.18
CA PHE A 259 16.94 -22.85 -4.89
C PHE A 259 16.47 -21.51 -4.32
N ARG A 260 15.24 -21.12 -4.67
CA ARG A 260 14.51 -20.00 -4.07
C ARG A 260 13.35 -20.55 -3.24
N ILE A 261 13.06 -19.93 -2.10
CA ILE A 261 11.92 -20.31 -1.26
C ILE A 261 11.06 -19.07 -1.02
N LEU A 262 9.77 -19.12 -1.35
CA LEU A 262 8.80 -18.11 -0.92
C LEU A 262 8.02 -18.65 0.28
N ILE A 263 8.16 -17.98 1.42
CA ILE A 263 7.46 -18.34 2.65
C ILE A 263 6.18 -17.53 2.76
N ILE A 264 5.05 -18.21 2.82
CA ILE A 264 3.72 -17.63 3.02
C ILE A 264 3.40 -17.68 4.51
N GLY A 265 3.56 -16.55 5.20
CA GLY A 265 3.40 -16.49 6.64
C GLY A 265 3.95 -15.22 7.26
N GLY A 266 4.03 -15.22 8.59
CA GLY A 266 4.67 -14.17 9.38
C GLY A 266 6.06 -14.59 9.86
N ASP A 267 6.66 -13.73 10.68
CA ASP A 267 8.04 -13.83 11.18
C ASP A 267 8.36 -15.20 11.82
N GLY A 268 7.47 -15.74 12.66
CA GLY A 268 7.68 -17.06 13.29
C GLY A 268 7.73 -18.22 12.30
N THR A 269 6.95 -18.18 11.21
CA THR A 269 7.01 -19.20 10.15
C THR A 269 8.34 -19.12 9.40
N VAL A 270 8.83 -17.90 9.17
CA VAL A 270 10.14 -17.68 8.54
C VAL A 270 11.28 -18.22 9.41
N SER A 271 11.27 -17.91 10.71
CA SER A 271 12.31 -18.40 11.64
C SER A 271 12.32 -19.92 11.77
N TRP A 272 11.15 -20.57 11.79
CA TRP A 272 11.06 -22.03 11.84
C TRP A 272 11.63 -22.71 10.57
N ILE A 273 11.32 -22.18 9.39
CA ILE A 273 11.87 -22.73 8.13
C ILE A 273 13.38 -22.49 8.04
N LEU A 274 13.88 -21.33 8.48
CA LEU A 274 15.33 -21.07 8.57
C LEU A 274 16.03 -22.09 9.45
N GLU A 275 15.51 -22.35 10.64
CA GLU A 275 16.06 -23.35 11.55
C GLU A 275 16.03 -24.76 10.95
N THR A 276 14.94 -25.10 10.25
CA THR A 276 14.82 -26.40 9.58
C THR A 276 15.87 -26.55 8.47
N ILE A 277 16.12 -25.49 7.69
CA ILE A 277 17.18 -25.47 6.66
C ILE A 277 18.56 -25.63 7.32
N GLU A 278 18.84 -24.86 8.37
CA GLU A 278 20.14 -24.89 9.06
C GLU A 278 20.47 -26.27 9.66
N ASN A 279 19.46 -27.01 10.11
CA ASN A 279 19.64 -28.32 10.71
C ASN A 279 19.72 -29.47 9.70
N ASN A 280 19.28 -29.27 8.44
CA ASN A 280 19.11 -30.36 7.46
C ASN A 280 19.79 -30.13 6.10
N ILE A 281 20.27 -28.91 5.81
CA ILE A 281 20.97 -28.57 4.55
C ILE A 281 22.35 -28.01 4.88
N THR A 282 23.40 -28.65 4.32
CA THR A 282 24.80 -28.31 4.63
C THR A 282 25.57 -27.70 3.45
N SER A 283 25.11 -27.85 2.20
CA SER A 283 25.85 -27.45 0.99
C SER A 283 25.41 -26.12 0.38
N ILE A 284 24.14 -25.96 0.01
CA ILE A 284 23.60 -24.72 -0.58
C ILE A 284 22.43 -24.19 0.24
N LYS A 285 22.59 -22.98 0.80
CA LYS A 285 21.48 -22.28 1.48
C LYS A 285 20.59 -21.57 0.43
N PRO A 286 19.29 -21.89 0.34
CA PRO A 286 18.38 -21.23 -0.60
C PRO A 286 18.13 -19.77 -0.21
N ALA A 287 17.84 -18.93 -1.20
CA ALA A 287 17.46 -17.54 -0.98
C ALA A 287 15.96 -17.43 -0.68
N MET A 288 15.59 -16.80 0.44
CA MET A 288 14.20 -16.75 0.89
C MET A 288 13.48 -15.43 0.59
N GLY A 289 12.32 -15.48 -0.05
CA GLY A 289 11.34 -14.39 -0.12
C GLY A 289 10.21 -14.58 0.90
N ILE A 290 9.46 -13.52 1.18
CA ILE A 290 8.36 -13.56 2.15
C ILE A 290 7.09 -13.01 1.50
N LEU A 291 5.99 -13.76 1.59
CA LEU A 291 4.65 -13.27 1.35
C LEU A 291 3.98 -13.04 2.71
N PRO A 292 3.89 -11.78 3.18
CA PRO A 292 3.46 -11.47 4.54
C PRO A 292 1.99 -11.84 4.76
N MET A 293 1.73 -12.84 5.62
CA MET A 293 0.39 -13.24 6.05
C MET A 293 0.28 -13.22 7.58
N GLY A 294 -0.77 -12.57 8.10
CA GLY A 294 -1.00 -12.42 9.55
C GLY A 294 -0.52 -11.07 10.11
N THR A 295 -0.18 -11.03 11.40
CA THR A 295 0.08 -9.77 12.13
C THR A 295 1.56 -9.44 12.32
N GLY A 296 2.43 -10.43 12.51
CA GLY A 296 3.88 -10.25 12.68
C GLY A 296 4.64 -10.41 11.36
N ASN A 297 4.90 -9.29 10.69
CA ASN A 297 5.52 -9.23 9.35
C ASN A 297 6.69 -8.22 9.31
N ASP A 298 7.41 -8.03 10.42
CA ASP A 298 8.43 -6.99 10.51
C ASP A 298 9.62 -7.27 9.58
N LEU A 299 9.99 -8.54 9.41
CA LEU A 299 11.02 -8.93 8.45
C LEU A 299 10.60 -8.62 7.01
N ALA A 300 9.35 -8.92 6.64
CA ALA A 300 8.81 -8.65 5.31
C ALA A 300 8.78 -7.14 4.98
N ARG A 301 8.46 -6.28 5.95
CA ARG A 301 8.47 -4.82 5.79
C ARG A 301 9.85 -4.28 5.44
N ILE A 302 10.88 -4.74 6.14
CA ILE A 302 12.27 -4.28 5.96
C ILE A 302 12.81 -4.70 4.59
N LEU A 303 12.44 -5.89 4.15
CA LEU A 303 12.87 -6.47 2.88
C LEU A 303 12.07 -5.96 1.69
N GLY A 304 11.07 -5.10 1.91
CA GLY A 304 10.27 -4.49 0.84
C GLY A 304 9.16 -5.38 0.27
N TRP A 305 8.86 -6.51 0.92
CA TRP A 305 7.72 -7.38 0.57
C TRP A 305 6.37 -6.83 1.05
N GLY A 306 6.40 -5.82 1.94
CA GLY A 306 5.21 -5.10 2.41
C GLY A 306 4.76 -5.51 3.81
N SER A 307 3.68 -4.87 4.29
CA SER A 307 3.10 -5.07 5.63
C SER A 307 2.10 -6.24 5.69
N GLY A 308 1.68 -6.76 4.54
CA GLY A 308 0.68 -7.82 4.39
C GLY A 308 -0.77 -7.37 4.34
N GLU A 309 -1.08 -6.14 3.90
CA GLU A 309 -2.47 -5.68 3.75
C GLU A 309 -3.32 -6.59 2.85
N ASP A 310 -4.63 -6.66 3.13
CA ASP A 310 -5.65 -7.47 2.45
C ASP A 310 -5.94 -6.99 1.01
N ALA A 311 -4.90 -6.65 0.25
CA ALA A 311 -4.97 -6.54 -1.20
C ALA A 311 -5.09 -7.96 -1.77
N THR A 312 -5.92 -8.12 -2.80
CA THR A 312 -6.00 -9.36 -3.59
C THR A 312 -4.59 -9.78 -4.02
N VAL A 313 -4.13 -10.93 -3.53
CA VAL A 313 -2.79 -11.44 -3.85
C VAL A 313 -2.78 -11.85 -5.32
N ASP A 314 -1.86 -11.29 -6.10
CA ASP A 314 -1.59 -11.71 -7.47
C ASP A 314 -0.31 -12.57 -7.50
N ALA A 315 -0.46 -13.85 -7.80
CA ALA A 315 0.66 -14.79 -7.88
C ALA A 315 1.66 -14.40 -8.99
N VAL A 316 1.18 -13.87 -10.12
CA VAL A 316 2.04 -13.48 -11.26
C VAL A 316 2.94 -12.31 -10.88
N ASP A 317 2.39 -11.29 -10.21
CA ASP A 317 3.17 -10.15 -9.70
C ASP A 317 4.24 -10.62 -8.70
N TYR A 318 3.89 -11.50 -7.77
CA TYR A 318 4.87 -12.06 -6.82
C TYR A 318 5.95 -12.90 -7.50
N LEU A 319 5.60 -13.72 -8.50
CA LEU A 319 6.58 -14.50 -9.28
C LEU A 319 7.55 -13.56 -10.01
N ARG A 320 7.07 -12.48 -10.64
CA ARG A 320 7.92 -11.46 -11.25
C ARG A 320 8.84 -10.79 -10.24
N ARG A 321 8.29 -10.35 -9.10
CA ARG A 321 9.09 -9.75 -8.01
C ARG A 321 10.18 -10.70 -7.53
N LEU A 322 9.88 -11.99 -7.38
CA LEU A 322 10.86 -13.02 -7.02
C LEU A 322 11.96 -13.17 -8.05
N VAL A 323 11.65 -13.13 -9.35
CA VAL A 323 12.65 -13.17 -10.42
C VAL A 323 13.66 -12.03 -10.28
N PHE A 324 13.18 -10.81 -10.05
CA PHE A 324 14.00 -9.59 -9.98
C PHE A 324 14.57 -9.26 -8.58
N ALA A 325 14.18 -9.98 -7.54
CA ALA A 325 14.61 -9.69 -6.18
C ALA A 325 16.13 -9.85 -6.00
N ARG A 326 16.76 -8.93 -5.28
CA ARG A 326 18.19 -9.02 -4.93
C ARG A 326 18.36 -9.98 -3.77
N VAL A 327 19.32 -10.89 -3.87
CA VAL A 327 19.77 -11.69 -2.73
C VAL A 327 20.64 -10.82 -1.83
N SER A 328 20.26 -10.76 -0.56
CA SER A 328 20.98 -10.16 0.56
C SER A 328 21.28 -11.24 1.59
N THR A 329 22.20 -10.99 2.50
CA THR A 329 22.38 -11.81 3.69
C THR A 329 21.67 -11.18 4.89
N ILE A 330 21.30 -12.02 5.86
CA ILE A 330 20.83 -11.62 7.18
C ILE A 330 21.59 -12.45 8.22
N ASP A 331 22.05 -11.79 9.29
CA ASP A 331 22.72 -12.44 10.42
C ASP A 331 21.72 -13.28 11.20
N ARG A 332 22.21 -14.43 11.66
CA ARG A 332 21.50 -15.41 12.48
C ARG A 332 22.24 -15.50 13.80
N TRP A 333 21.48 -15.53 14.88
CA TRP A 333 22.01 -15.45 16.23
C TRP A 333 21.65 -16.68 17.05
N SER A 334 22.61 -17.18 17.83
CA SER A 334 22.40 -18.25 18.80
C SER A 334 22.02 -17.63 20.14
N VAL A 335 20.90 -18.07 20.72
CA VAL A 335 20.45 -17.66 22.06
C VAL A 335 20.55 -18.90 22.97
N ASN A 336 21.52 -18.90 23.87
CA ASN A 336 21.76 -19.98 24.83
C ASN A 336 21.22 -19.58 26.20
N ILE A 337 20.31 -20.37 26.76
CA ILE A 337 19.67 -20.11 28.05
C ILE A 337 20.11 -21.17 29.04
N ASN A 338 20.92 -20.76 30.01
CA ASN A 338 21.49 -21.62 31.04
C ASN A 338 20.79 -21.37 32.37
N SER A 339 20.14 -22.39 32.93
CA SER A 339 19.42 -22.26 34.21
C SER A 339 20.37 -21.98 35.37
N LYS A 340 19.97 -21.09 36.28
CA LYS A 340 20.67 -20.88 37.55
C LYS A 340 20.25 -21.86 38.64
N ALA A 341 19.12 -22.53 38.47
CA ALA A 341 18.59 -23.43 39.48
C ALA A 341 19.39 -24.75 39.50
N LYS A 342 20.00 -25.03 40.65
CA LYS A 342 20.68 -26.29 40.95
C LYS A 342 19.91 -27.00 42.06
N HIS A 343 19.56 -28.26 41.87
CA HIS A 343 18.98 -29.11 42.92
C HIS A 343 19.98 -30.22 43.20
N PHE A 344 20.47 -30.30 44.45
CA PHE A 344 21.57 -31.20 44.84
C PHE A 344 22.83 -31.10 43.94
N GLY A 345 23.21 -29.88 43.55
CA GLY A 345 24.41 -29.65 42.71
C GLY A 345 24.23 -29.97 41.22
N LEU A 346 23.13 -30.61 40.83
CA LEU A 346 22.77 -30.89 39.44
C LEU A 346 21.88 -29.78 38.85
N PRO A 347 22.04 -29.40 37.56
CA PRO A 347 21.14 -28.48 36.89
C PRO A 347 19.71 -29.04 36.89
N THR A 348 18.72 -28.26 37.33
CA THR A 348 17.31 -28.72 37.36
C THR A 348 16.66 -28.77 35.98
N THR A 349 17.24 -28.10 34.98
CA THR A 349 16.73 -28.07 33.61
C THR A 349 17.87 -28.11 32.61
N THR A 350 17.64 -28.74 31.47
CA THR A 350 18.56 -28.75 30.34
C THR A 350 18.72 -27.35 29.75
N PRO A 351 19.92 -26.95 29.30
CA PRO A 351 20.13 -25.69 28.60
C PRO A 351 19.24 -25.60 27.36
N ARG A 352 18.51 -24.50 27.21
CA ARG A 352 17.68 -24.26 26.02
C ARG A 352 18.49 -23.45 25.01
N LYS A 353 18.61 -23.95 23.79
CA LYS A 353 19.31 -23.28 22.69
C LYS A 353 18.30 -22.92 21.60
N LEU A 354 18.26 -21.65 21.23
CA LEU A 354 17.35 -21.09 20.22
C LEU A 354 18.13 -20.39 19.10
N ARG A 355 17.44 -20.14 18.00
CA ARG A 355 17.92 -19.33 16.87
C ARG A 355 17.05 -18.09 16.72
N MET A 356 17.69 -16.95 16.48
CA MET A 356 17.03 -15.65 16.35
C MET A 356 17.38 -15.01 15.00
N SER A 357 16.37 -14.52 14.27
CA SER A 357 16.52 -13.71 13.05
C SER A 357 16.14 -12.26 13.26
N ASN A 358 15.16 -11.98 14.11
CA ASN A 358 14.55 -10.67 14.23
C ASN A 358 14.97 -10.00 15.53
N TYR A 359 14.49 -10.51 16.66
CA TYR A 359 14.77 -9.94 17.96
C TYR A 359 14.43 -10.87 19.13
N PHE A 360 15.12 -10.66 20.24
CA PHE A 360 14.86 -11.28 21.53
C PHE A 360 14.50 -10.17 22.52
N SER A 361 13.42 -10.34 23.28
CA SER A 361 13.05 -9.36 24.30
C SER A 361 12.69 -9.98 25.64
N VAL A 362 12.91 -9.21 26.69
CA VAL A 362 12.59 -9.52 28.08
C VAL A 362 11.73 -8.39 28.63
N GLY A 363 10.70 -8.71 29.41
CA GLY A 363 9.89 -7.72 30.13
C GLY A 363 8.60 -7.34 29.38
N CYS A 364 8.20 -6.07 29.45
CA CYS A 364 6.87 -5.61 29.04
C CYS A 364 6.48 -5.96 27.59
N ASP A 365 7.41 -5.89 26.63
CA ASP A 365 7.19 -6.31 25.25
C ASP A 365 6.84 -7.81 25.15
N ALA A 366 7.63 -8.66 25.80
CA ALA A 366 7.40 -10.08 25.89
C ALA A 366 6.11 -10.43 26.65
N LEU A 367 5.76 -9.63 27.65
CA LEU A 367 4.53 -9.80 28.44
C LEU A 367 3.28 -9.57 27.58
N VAL A 368 3.27 -8.53 26.74
CA VAL A 368 2.17 -8.28 25.80
C VAL A 368 2.04 -9.44 24.81
N ALA A 369 3.16 -9.92 24.26
CA ALA A 369 3.17 -11.10 23.39
C ALA A 369 2.64 -12.36 24.13
N LEU A 370 3.08 -12.60 25.37
CA LEU A 370 2.67 -13.75 26.18
C LEU A 370 1.16 -13.75 26.48
N ASN A 371 0.63 -12.60 26.88
CA ASN A 371 -0.80 -12.44 27.17
C ASN A 371 -1.64 -12.64 25.91
N PHE A 372 -1.17 -12.14 24.77
CA PHE A 372 -1.79 -12.39 23.47
C PHE A 372 -1.77 -13.87 23.09
N HIS A 373 -0.65 -14.57 23.29
CA HIS A 373 -0.53 -16.01 23.02
C HIS A 373 -1.49 -16.83 23.89
N LYS A 374 -1.46 -16.64 25.22
CA LYS A 374 -2.36 -17.33 26.17
C LYS A 374 -3.84 -17.13 25.78
N ARG A 375 -4.20 -15.96 25.26
CA ARG A 375 -5.58 -15.67 24.82
C ARG A 375 -5.93 -16.35 23.50
N ARG A 376 -4.99 -16.42 22.56
CA ARG A 376 -5.16 -17.12 21.27
C ARG A 376 -5.52 -18.59 21.44
N ASP A 377 -4.94 -19.25 22.45
CA ASP A 377 -5.24 -20.65 22.78
C ASP A 377 -6.67 -20.83 23.31
N THR A 378 -7.25 -19.80 23.93
CA THR A 378 -8.61 -19.87 24.50
C THR A 378 -9.73 -19.54 23.52
N ILE A 379 -9.52 -18.65 22.54
CA ILE A 379 -10.55 -18.22 21.58
C ILE A 379 -9.96 -18.04 20.16
N PRO A 380 -9.65 -19.13 19.44
CA PRO A 380 -8.90 -19.07 18.17
C PRO A 380 -9.67 -18.38 17.04
N GLU A 381 -10.99 -18.59 16.95
CA GLU A 381 -11.82 -18.09 15.83
C GLU A 381 -12.00 -16.56 15.85
N PHE A 382 -12.06 -15.95 17.03
CA PHE A 382 -12.26 -14.49 17.18
C PHE A 382 -10.97 -13.70 16.92
N LEU A 383 -9.81 -14.30 17.20
CA LEU A 383 -8.47 -13.72 16.99
C LEU A 383 -7.89 -14.05 15.59
N ALA A 384 -8.71 -14.58 14.67
CA ALA A 384 -8.35 -14.67 13.26
C ALA A 384 -8.37 -13.29 12.57
N SER A 385 -9.14 -12.33 13.10
CA SER A 385 -9.22 -10.97 12.55
C SER A 385 -8.00 -10.13 12.93
N ARG A 386 -7.27 -9.65 11.92
CA ARG A 386 -6.09 -8.77 12.11
C ARG A 386 -6.45 -7.46 12.82
N PHE A 387 -7.61 -6.89 12.52
CA PHE A 387 -8.09 -5.65 13.14
C PHE A 387 -8.34 -5.85 14.64
N LEU A 388 -9.04 -6.92 15.02
CA LEU A 388 -9.27 -7.26 16.42
C LEU A 388 -7.96 -7.58 17.14
N ASN A 389 -7.02 -8.27 16.48
CA ASN A 389 -5.71 -8.55 17.06
C ASN A 389 -4.97 -7.26 17.42
N LYS A 390 -4.94 -6.26 16.54
CA LYS A 390 -4.33 -4.95 16.83
C LYS A 390 -5.00 -4.25 18.03
N LEU A 391 -6.33 -4.33 18.14
CA LEU A 391 -7.07 -3.78 19.28
C LEU A 391 -6.75 -4.50 20.59
N TYR A 392 -6.60 -5.82 20.57
CA TYR A 392 -6.20 -6.59 21.76
C TYR A 392 -4.76 -6.30 22.19
N TYR A 393 -3.82 -6.18 21.24
CA TYR A 393 -2.45 -5.73 21.52
C TYR A 393 -2.45 -4.37 22.23
N PHE A 394 -3.26 -3.44 21.73
CA PHE A 394 -3.45 -2.13 22.38
C PHE A 394 -4.05 -2.25 23.78
N HIS A 395 -5.09 -3.07 23.95
CA HIS A 395 -5.76 -3.27 25.24
C HIS A 395 -4.82 -3.86 26.31
N TYR A 396 -4.09 -4.93 25.99
CA TYR A 396 -3.11 -5.51 26.90
C TYR A 396 -1.96 -4.55 27.22
N GLY A 397 -1.49 -3.79 26.23
CA GLY A 397 -0.49 -2.74 26.45
C GLY A 397 -0.98 -1.63 27.39
N THR A 398 -2.26 -1.25 27.29
CA THR A 398 -2.87 -0.29 28.23
C THR A 398 -2.98 -0.86 29.65
N ILE A 399 -3.38 -2.12 29.82
CA ILE A 399 -3.50 -2.76 31.14
C ILE A 399 -2.14 -2.82 31.85
N ASP A 400 -1.08 -3.26 31.17
CA ASP A 400 0.27 -3.37 31.76
C ASP A 400 0.82 -2.00 32.22
N THR A 401 0.42 -0.91 31.56
CA THR A 401 0.78 0.45 31.98
C THR A 401 0.27 0.77 33.40
N PHE A 402 -0.88 0.22 33.79
CA PHE A 402 -1.47 0.39 35.12
C PHE A 402 -0.94 -0.63 36.14
N LEU A 403 -0.82 -1.91 35.76
CA LEU A 403 -0.44 -2.99 36.68
C LEU A 403 1.07 -3.01 37.00
N LYS A 404 1.92 -2.51 36.08
CA LYS A 404 3.39 -2.43 36.25
C LYS A 404 4.02 -3.76 36.68
N GLU A 405 3.70 -4.87 36.00
CA GLU A 405 4.15 -6.23 36.40
C GLU A 405 5.66 -6.44 36.19
N CYS A 406 6.26 -5.78 35.19
CA CYS A 406 7.69 -5.86 34.88
C CYS A 406 8.51 -4.76 35.58
N LYS A 407 8.65 -4.80 36.91
CA LYS A 407 9.56 -3.91 37.67
C LYS A 407 10.93 -4.55 37.88
N ASP A 408 11.96 -3.74 38.11
CA ASP A 408 13.33 -4.15 38.48
C ASP A 408 14.27 -4.61 37.32
N LEU A 409 14.20 -4.03 36.11
CA LEU A 409 15.29 -4.13 35.13
C LEU A 409 16.27 -2.94 35.26
N GLN A 410 17.50 -3.13 34.77
CA GLN A 410 18.60 -2.17 34.84
C GLN A 410 18.17 -0.76 34.36
N ASP A 411 18.66 0.29 35.03
CA ASP A 411 18.46 1.70 34.68
C ASP A 411 16.99 2.14 34.52
N ASN A 412 16.10 1.72 35.43
CA ASN A 412 14.66 2.03 35.42
C ASN A 412 13.91 1.56 34.16
N THR A 413 14.51 0.66 33.38
CA THR A 413 13.82 0.01 32.26
C THR A 413 12.85 -1.05 32.78
N ARG A 414 11.84 -1.38 31.97
CA ARG A 414 10.85 -2.45 32.21
C ARG A 414 10.87 -3.52 31.11
N GLY A 415 11.78 -3.37 30.16
CA GLY A 415 12.07 -4.35 29.15
C GLY A 415 13.38 -4.04 28.46
N ILE A 416 14.04 -5.08 27.96
CA ILE A 416 15.22 -4.99 27.10
C ILE A 416 14.88 -5.74 25.83
N CYS A 417 15.18 -5.13 24.69
CA CYS A 417 15.03 -5.74 23.38
C CYS A 417 16.37 -5.72 22.65
N ILE A 418 16.73 -6.87 22.10
CA ILE A 418 17.95 -7.13 21.35
C ILE A 418 17.51 -7.42 19.92
N LEU A 419 17.94 -6.56 19.00
CA LEU A 419 17.37 -6.41 17.68
C LEU A 419 18.44 -6.66 16.61
N ASN A 420 18.14 -7.54 15.66
CA ASN A 420 18.98 -7.83 14.49
C ASN A 420 18.51 -7.06 13.23
N ILE A 421 17.24 -6.64 13.21
CA ILE A 421 16.60 -6.06 12.04
C ILE A 421 16.19 -4.60 12.28
N PRO A 422 16.25 -3.70 11.29
CA PRO A 422 15.98 -2.27 11.50
C PRO A 422 14.53 -1.88 11.75
N SER A 423 13.63 -2.83 11.92
CA SER A 423 12.24 -2.59 12.30
C SER A 423 11.84 -3.54 13.42
N TRP A 424 11.19 -2.99 14.44
CA TRP A 424 10.62 -3.74 15.57
C TRP A 424 9.18 -3.29 15.80
N GLY A 425 8.36 -4.16 16.39
CA GLY A 425 7.03 -3.79 16.90
C GLY A 425 6.14 -3.08 15.88
N ALA A 426 5.90 -3.66 14.70
CA ALA A 426 5.03 -3.11 13.66
C ALA A 426 5.55 -1.88 12.89
N GLY A 427 6.87 -1.80 12.64
CA GLY A 427 7.45 -0.78 11.76
C GLY A 427 8.40 0.22 12.43
N VAL A 428 8.62 0.12 13.75
CA VAL A 428 9.44 1.07 14.51
C VAL A 428 10.91 0.92 14.14
N ARG A 429 11.53 2.00 13.68
CA ARG A 429 12.97 2.04 13.45
C ARG A 429 13.70 2.50 14.69
N VAL A 430 14.34 1.55 15.36
CA VAL A 430 15.02 1.79 16.64
C VAL A 430 16.38 2.48 16.44
N TRP A 431 17.05 2.20 15.32
CA TRP A 431 18.40 2.68 15.04
C TRP A 431 18.48 3.50 13.75
N GLY A 432 19.50 4.37 13.65
CA GLY A 432 19.80 5.11 12.41
C GLY A 432 19.04 6.41 12.16
N ALA A 433 18.29 6.95 13.15
CA ALA A 433 17.69 8.27 13.11
C ALA A 433 18.39 9.21 14.12
N GLY A 434 19.37 9.99 13.63
CA GLY A 434 20.08 11.01 14.42
C GLY A 434 21.51 11.27 13.91
N PRO A 435 22.06 12.49 14.11
CA PRO A 435 23.47 12.76 13.82
C PRO A 435 24.39 11.91 14.74
N ASN A 436 25.44 11.32 14.18
CA ASN A 436 26.46 10.50 14.86
C ASN A 436 26.03 9.11 15.40
N ILE A 437 24.90 8.56 14.94
CA ILE A 437 24.50 7.18 15.28
C ILE A 437 24.98 6.21 14.18
N PRO A 438 25.68 5.12 14.50
CA PRO A 438 26.08 4.11 13.52
C PRO A 438 24.87 3.58 12.74
N VAL A 439 25.06 3.38 11.44
CA VAL A 439 24.00 2.84 10.57
C VAL A 439 23.83 1.36 10.90
N GLN A 440 22.65 0.97 11.38
CA GLN A 440 22.28 -0.42 11.57
C GLN A 440 22.27 -1.17 10.24
N ARG A 441 22.86 -2.36 10.24
CA ARG A 441 22.85 -3.30 9.12
C ARG A 441 22.36 -4.65 9.64
N ILE A 442 21.79 -5.44 8.75
CA ILE A 442 21.26 -6.77 9.10
C ILE A 442 22.28 -7.88 8.89
N ASN A 443 23.50 -7.54 8.48
CA ASN A 443 24.51 -8.46 7.95
C ASN A 443 25.95 -8.05 8.32
N ASP A 444 26.12 -7.34 9.43
CA ASP A 444 27.41 -6.82 9.91
C ASP A 444 27.96 -7.57 11.14
N GLY A 445 27.27 -8.65 11.56
CA GLY A 445 27.62 -9.42 12.74
C GLY A 445 27.40 -8.66 14.05
N ARG A 446 26.55 -7.62 14.06
CA ARG A 446 26.22 -6.83 15.24
C ARG A 446 24.71 -6.85 15.51
N ILE A 447 24.35 -6.67 16.78
CA ILE A 447 22.97 -6.54 17.26
C ILE A 447 22.81 -5.26 18.04
N GLU A 448 21.67 -4.61 17.85
CA GLU A 448 21.27 -3.41 18.56
C GLU A 448 20.55 -3.77 19.85
N VAL A 449 20.94 -3.16 20.96
CA VAL A 449 20.30 -3.36 22.25
C VAL A 449 19.65 -2.05 22.67
N PHE A 450 18.37 -2.10 23.03
CA PHE A 450 17.63 -0.96 23.52
C PHE A 450 16.69 -1.35 24.66
N GLY A 451 16.43 -0.41 25.57
CA GLY A 451 15.51 -0.59 26.68
C GLY A 451 14.13 0.01 26.42
N ILE A 452 13.15 -0.49 27.16
CA ILE A 452 11.75 -0.09 27.09
C ILE A 452 11.30 0.28 28.50
N TYR A 453 10.77 1.49 28.68
CA TYR A 453 10.34 1.95 30.01
C TYR A 453 8.93 1.50 30.42
N SER A 454 8.07 1.17 29.46
CA SER A 454 6.70 0.68 29.71
C SER A 454 6.04 0.19 28.42
N SER A 455 4.93 -0.56 28.52
CA SER A 455 4.08 -0.86 27.36
C SER A 455 3.55 0.40 26.65
N PHE A 456 3.33 1.50 27.38
CA PHE A 456 3.00 2.79 26.76
C PHE A 456 4.16 3.38 25.94
N HIS A 457 5.41 3.19 26.39
CA HIS A 457 6.61 3.58 25.63
C HIS A 457 6.68 2.84 24.29
N ILE A 458 6.26 1.56 24.25
CA ILE A 458 6.13 0.78 23.01
C ILE A 458 5.15 1.44 22.05
N ALA A 459 3.93 1.75 22.53
CA ALA A 459 2.92 2.42 21.73
C ALA A 459 3.39 3.79 21.23
N GLN A 460 4.05 4.58 22.06
CA GLN A 460 4.63 5.86 21.66
C GLN A 460 5.67 5.68 20.55
N MET A 461 6.57 4.70 20.63
CA MET A 461 7.54 4.42 19.57
C MET A 461 6.86 4.01 18.25
N GLN A 462 5.77 3.23 18.30
CA GLN A 462 4.99 2.79 17.12
C GLN A 462 4.40 3.92 16.30
N VAL A 463 3.95 4.99 16.96
CA VAL A 463 3.44 6.19 16.30
C VAL A 463 4.50 7.28 16.13
N GLY A 464 5.77 6.99 16.46
CA GLY A 464 6.92 7.86 16.24
C GLY A 464 7.15 8.93 17.32
N LEU A 465 6.65 8.71 18.55
CA LEU A 465 6.47 9.72 19.61
C LEU A 465 7.35 9.51 20.83
N ALA A 466 8.22 8.53 20.76
CA ALA A 466 9.25 8.28 21.75
C ALA A 466 10.48 7.80 20.99
N ASP A 467 11.62 8.33 21.38
CA ASP A 467 12.88 7.78 20.91
C ASP A 467 13.19 6.50 21.67
N PRO A 468 13.72 5.48 21.00
CA PRO A 468 14.16 4.26 21.65
C PRO A 468 15.31 4.56 22.61
N PHE A 469 15.29 3.96 23.80
CA PHE A 469 16.41 4.05 24.74
C PHE A 469 17.54 3.13 24.29
N ARG A 470 18.45 3.65 23.48
CA ARG A 470 19.56 2.89 22.88
C ARG A 470 20.63 2.61 23.93
N ILE A 471 20.89 1.34 24.19
CA ILE A 471 21.95 0.90 25.12
C ILE A 471 23.28 0.79 24.35
N GLY A 472 23.27 0.14 23.18
CA GLY A 472 24.46 0.06 22.32
C GLY A 472 24.34 -0.99 21.22
N GLN A 473 25.41 -1.13 20.42
CA GLN A 473 25.59 -2.24 19.48
C GLN A 473 26.59 -3.24 20.08
N ALA A 474 26.33 -4.54 19.94
CA ALA A 474 27.19 -5.59 20.47
C ALA A 474 27.33 -6.76 19.49
N GLN A 475 28.44 -7.51 19.61
CA GLN A 475 28.62 -8.80 18.93
C GLN A 475 28.28 -9.99 19.85
N HIS A 476 28.23 -9.73 21.16
CA HIS A 476 27.89 -10.71 22.18
C HIS A 476 27.12 -10.01 23.29
N VAL A 477 25.99 -10.59 23.71
CA VAL A 477 25.15 -10.03 24.79
C VAL A 477 24.91 -11.11 25.84
N LYS A 478 25.18 -10.77 27.09
CA LYS A 478 24.93 -11.64 28.26
C LYS A 478 23.92 -10.99 29.18
N LEU A 479 22.72 -11.58 29.28
CA LEU A 479 21.66 -11.14 30.18
C LEU A 479 21.54 -12.10 31.35
N THR A 480 21.38 -11.55 32.55
CA THR A 480 21.25 -12.34 33.77
C THR A 480 19.87 -12.09 34.40
N LEU A 481 19.01 -13.11 34.38
CA LEU A 481 17.69 -13.07 34.98
C LEU A 481 17.73 -13.66 36.39
N ASN A 482 17.42 -12.84 37.39
CA ASN A 482 17.45 -13.24 38.81
C ASN A 482 16.07 -13.68 39.34
N LYS A 483 15.00 -13.33 38.61
CA LYS A 483 13.60 -13.67 38.94
C LYS A 483 12.94 -14.28 37.70
N ARG A 484 11.73 -14.84 37.87
CA ARG A 484 10.90 -15.24 36.73
C ARG A 484 10.50 -14.00 35.92
N PHE A 485 10.69 -14.04 34.61
CA PHE A 485 10.37 -12.94 33.70
C PHE A 485 9.74 -13.45 32.40
N PRO A 486 8.76 -12.72 31.82
CA PRO A 486 8.32 -12.97 30.46
C PRO A 486 9.44 -12.63 29.47
N VAL A 487 9.66 -13.51 28.51
CA VAL A 487 10.63 -13.35 27.42
C VAL A 487 10.01 -13.79 26.11
N GLN A 488 10.52 -13.27 24.99
CA GLN A 488 10.16 -13.74 23.65
C GLN A 488 11.37 -13.79 22.72
N CYS A 489 11.27 -14.64 21.71
CA CYS A 489 12.24 -14.74 20.62
C CYS A 489 11.47 -14.78 19.29
N ASP A 490 11.74 -13.84 18.38
CA ASP A 490 11.10 -13.73 17.06
C ASP A 490 9.55 -13.77 17.10
N GLY A 491 8.95 -13.25 18.18
CA GLY A 491 7.50 -13.22 18.37
C GLY A 491 6.91 -14.41 19.14
N GLU A 492 7.71 -15.41 19.51
CA GLU A 492 7.29 -16.56 20.33
C GLU A 492 7.57 -16.32 21.82
N PRO A 493 6.54 -16.17 22.69
CA PRO A 493 6.70 -15.77 24.09
C PRO A 493 6.61 -16.94 25.09
N TRP A 494 7.32 -16.85 26.23
CA TRP A 494 7.19 -17.77 27.38
C TRP A 494 7.60 -17.11 28.71
N GLU A 495 7.27 -17.77 29.83
CA GLU A 495 7.80 -17.39 31.15
C GLU A 495 9.12 -18.10 31.44
N GLN A 496 10.17 -17.33 31.69
CA GLN A 496 11.52 -17.84 31.92
C GLN A 496 11.90 -17.78 33.40
N SER A 497 12.34 -18.91 33.95
CA SER A 497 12.93 -18.99 35.31
C SER A 497 14.34 -18.38 35.37
N PRO A 498 14.84 -18.02 36.58
CA PRO A 498 16.17 -17.43 36.74
C PRO A 498 17.26 -18.16 35.96
N CYS A 499 17.95 -17.44 35.08
CA CYS A 499 18.87 -18.00 34.12
C CYS A 499 19.91 -16.97 33.67
N VAL A 500 20.89 -17.43 32.90
CA VAL A 500 21.82 -16.61 32.14
C VAL A 500 21.54 -16.85 30.66
N VAL A 501 21.21 -15.79 29.93
CA VAL A 501 20.97 -15.80 28.49
C VAL A 501 22.20 -15.24 27.79
N GLU A 502 22.80 -16.00 26.88
CA GLU A 502 23.94 -15.57 26.08
C GLU A 502 23.55 -15.56 24.60
N ILE A 503 23.67 -14.40 23.97
CA ILE A 503 23.37 -14.18 22.56
C ILE A 503 24.67 -13.91 21.81
N SER A 504 24.92 -14.68 20.76
CA SER A 504 26.15 -14.61 19.95
C SER A 504 25.86 -14.89 18.49
N HIS A 505 26.69 -14.33 17.60
CA HIS A 505 26.57 -14.56 16.17
C HIS A 505 26.72 -16.06 15.86
N PHE A 506 25.78 -16.61 15.09
CA PHE A 506 25.78 -18.02 14.66
C PHE A 506 26.22 -18.18 13.21
N GLY A 507 25.76 -17.29 12.32
CA GLY A 507 26.06 -17.34 10.89
C GLY A 507 25.15 -16.43 10.09
N GLN A 508 25.11 -16.60 8.77
CA GLN A 508 24.23 -15.83 7.89
C GLN A 508 23.30 -16.74 7.09
N ALA A 509 22.12 -16.20 6.77
CA ALA A 509 21.15 -16.79 5.85
C ALA A 509 20.95 -15.87 4.63
N LYS A 510 20.65 -16.47 3.46
CA LYS A 510 20.34 -15.72 2.24
C LYS A 510 18.85 -15.35 2.23
N ILE A 511 18.56 -14.09 1.95
CA ILE A 511 17.20 -13.54 1.92
C ILE A 511 17.01 -12.64 0.71
N GLN A 512 15.79 -12.54 0.20
CA GLN A 512 15.46 -11.76 -0.98
C GLN A 512 14.85 -10.41 -0.56
N LYS A 513 15.33 -9.35 -1.20
CA LYS A 513 14.94 -7.97 -0.95
C LYS A 513 14.40 -7.32 -2.22
N VAL A 514 13.27 -6.62 -2.08
CA VAL A 514 12.60 -5.84 -3.13
C VAL A 514 12.76 -4.35 -2.80
N ASN A 515 13.10 -3.52 -3.79
CA ASN A 515 13.22 -2.08 -3.59
C ASN A 515 11.87 -1.36 -3.88
N MET A 516 11.53 -0.36 -3.07
CA MET A 516 10.34 0.47 -3.22
C MET A 516 10.69 1.87 -3.78
N SER A 517 9.82 2.39 -4.65
CA SER A 517 9.87 3.64 -5.45
C SER A 517 10.39 3.52 -6.88
N VAL A 518 9.49 3.11 -7.78
CA VAL A 518 9.70 2.88 -9.21
C VAL A 518 10.62 3.88 -9.93
N ALA A 519 10.38 5.20 -9.86
CA ALA A 519 11.14 6.13 -10.71
C ALA A 519 12.61 6.33 -10.26
N ILE A 520 12.86 6.48 -8.95
CA ILE A 520 14.21 6.68 -8.41
C ILE A 520 14.98 5.35 -8.39
N VAL A 521 14.29 4.23 -8.14
CA VAL A 521 14.88 2.88 -8.17
C VAL A 521 15.44 2.55 -9.56
N CYS A 522 14.77 2.98 -10.63
CA CYS A 522 15.26 2.76 -12.00
C CYS A 522 16.34 3.78 -12.43
N MET A 523 16.44 4.92 -11.75
CA MET A 523 17.44 5.96 -12.02
C MET A 523 18.76 5.73 -11.28
N VAL A 524 18.74 5.11 -10.09
CA VAL A 524 19.90 5.05 -9.20
C VAL A 524 20.69 3.74 -9.31
N ASN A 525 22.00 3.86 -9.53
CA ASN A 525 22.97 2.77 -9.43
C ASN A 525 23.20 2.42 -7.95
N HIS A 526 22.40 1.50 -7.42
CA HIS A 526 22.53 1.06 -6.04
C HIS A 526 23.79 0.22 -5.77
N SER A 527 24.52 -0.23 -6.80
CA SER A 527 25.75 -1.02 -6.70
C SER A 527 27.02 -0.16 -6.60
N ALA A 528 27.07 0.99 -7.27
CA ALA A 528 28.22 1.92 -7.22
C ALA A 528 28.38 2.63 -5.87
N ILE A 529 27.28 2.80 -5.11
CA ILE A 529 27.26 3.45 -3.80
C ILE A 529 27.94 2.59 -2.72
N GLU A 530 27.97 1.26 -2.89
CA GLU A 530 28.72 0.34 -2.02
C GLU A 530 30.23 0.40 -2.32
N HIS A 531 30.63 0.39 -3.60
CA HIS A 531 32.05 0.47 -4.00
C HIS A 531 32.76 1.78 -3.63
N HIS A 532 32.07 2.92 -3.64
CA HIS A 532 32.68 4.20 -3.25
C HIS A 532 33.05 4.30 -1.76
N LYS A 533 32.56 3.39 -0.91
CA LYS A 533 33.01 3.28 0.48
C LYS A 533 34.23 2.37 0.65
N ASP A 534 34.40 1.39 -0.24
CA ASP A 534 35.53 0.47 -0.21
C ASP A 534 36.80 1.05 -0.85
N ILE A 535 36.66 2.03 -1.76
CA ILE A 535 37.81 2.68 -2.43
C ILE A 535 38.56 3.69 -1.54
N THR A 536 37.98 4.08 -0.39
CA THR A 536 38.72 4.87 0.62
C THR A 536 39.68 4.05 1.49
N SER A 537 39.71 2.72 1.35
CA SER A 537 40.82 1.89 1.81
C SER A 537 41.68 1.53 0.61
N GLY A 538 42.83 2.19 0.50
CA GLY A 538 43.69 2.11 -0.67
C GLY A 538 44.13 0.69 -1.03
N GLN A 539 44.09 0.39 -2.32
CA GLN A 539 45.04 -0.48 -3.02
C GLN A 539 44.92 -0.23 -4.53
N THR A 540 46.08 -0.29 -5.18
CA THR A 540 46.40 0.10 -6.56
C THR A 540 45.69 -0.71 -7.64
N GLU A 541 45.42 -0.03 -8.77
CA GLU A 541 44.89 -0.59 -10.01
C GLU A 541 45.87 -1.58 -10.65
N GLU A 542 45.42 -2.80 -10.99
CA GLU A 542 45.89 -3.53 -12.17
C GLU A 542 44.92 -4.64 -12.62
N SER A 543 44.49 -4.53 -13.88
CA SER A 543 44.01 -5.58 -14.81
C SER A 543 42.87 -6.54 -14.41
N LEU A 544 41.73 -6.42 -15.11
CA LEU A 544 41.24 -7.52 -15.96
C LEU A 544 40.19 -7.00 -16.98
N LYS A 545 40.57 -6.98 -18.26
CA LYS A 545 39.63 -6.94 -19.40
C LYS A 545 39.39 -8.37 -19.85
N CYS A 546 38.14 -8.85 -19.85
CA CYS A 546 37.62 -9.72 -20.91
C CYS A 546 36.07 -9.76 -20.92
N SER A 547 35.58 -9.95 -22.13
CA SER A 547 34.29 -9.70 -22.79
C SER A 547 33.07 -10.53 -22.36
N THR A 548 31.97 -9.80 -22.15
CA THR A 548 30.59 -9.97 -22.70
C THR A 548 30.02 -11.38 -22.95
N SER A 549 29.01 -11.74 -22.15
CA SER A 549 27.60 -11.90 -22.57
C SER A 549 26.71 -12.20 -21.35
N ALA A 550 26.51 -11.22 -20.49
CA ALA A 550 25.61 -11.31 -19.34
C ALA A 550 24.28 -10.60 -19.66
N SER A 551 23.17 -11.34 -19.56
CA SER A 551 21.81 -10.82 -19.52
C SER A 551 21.72 -9.58 -18.63
N SER A 552 21.42 -8.43 -19.24
CA SER A 552 21.48 -7.10 -18.67
C SER A 552 20.61 -6.92 -17.42
N LYS A 553 21.23 -6.88 -16.23
CA LYS A 553 20.64 -6.24 -15.05
C LYS A 553 20.34 -4.78 -15.42
N ILE A 554 19.10 -4.33 -15.26
CA ILE A 554 18.74 -2.91 -15.36
C ILE A 554 19.32 -2.21 -14.11
N ILE A 555 20.57 -1.77 -14.22
CA ILE A 555 21.27 -0.97 -13.20
C ILE A 555 21.03 0.49 -13.61
N GLY A 556 20.34 1.26 -12.76
CA GLY A 556 20.12 2.69 -13.02
C GLY A 556 21.46 3.43 -13.17
N PRO A 557 21.56 4.48 -13.99
CA PRO A 557 22.85 5.09 -14.33
C PRO A 557 23.46 6.00 -13.23
N PHE A 558 22.69 6.44 -12.22
CA PHE A 558 23.11 7.51 -11.31
C PHE A 558 23.53 7.05 -9.91
N ALA A 559 24.72 7.39 -9.44
CA ALA A 559 25.17 7.08 -8.07
C ALA A 559 24.77 8.17 -7.04
N TRP A 560 23.46 8.35 -6.79
CA TRP A 560 22.98 9.39 -5.86
C TRP A 560 22.82 8.90 -4.41
N SER A 561 23.32 9.68 -3.44
CA SER A 561 23.12 9.41 -2.00
C SER A 561 21.67 9.61 -1.55
N LYS A 562 21.27 9.00 -0.43
CA LYS A 562 19.90 9.16 0.11
C LYS A 562 19.53 10.61 0.44
N ASN A 563 20.51 11.42 0.85
CA ASN A 563 20.30 12.84 1.10
C ASN A 563 19.98 13.59 -0.21
N ILE A 564 20.76 13.34 -1.27
CA ILE A 564 20.52 13.91 -2.60
C ILE A 564 19.14 13.49 -3.14
N GLN A 565 18.77 12.21 -3.01
CA GLN A 565 17.44 11.73 -3.40
C GLN A 565 16.31 12.46 -2.66
N GLY A 566 16.48 12.70 -1.35
CA GLY A 566 15.54 13.48 -0.54
C GLY A 566 15.44 14.95 -0.96
N LEU A 567 16.57 15.59 -1.26
CA LEU A 567 16.62 16.98 -1.73
C LEU A 567 15.97 17.15 -3.11
N VAL A 568 16.24 16.24 -4.05
CA VAL A 568 15.61 16.23 -5.38
C VAL A 568 14.10 16.04 -5.27
N LEU A 569 13.64 15.19 -4.36
CA LEU A 569 12.21 14.96 -4.13
C LEU A 569 11.54 16.20 -3.51
N GLY A 570 12.19 16.83 -2.53
CA GLY A 570 11.69 18.02 -1.82
C GLY A 570 11.64 19.30 -2.66
N ALA A 571 12.52 19.44 -3.67
CA ALA A 571 12.61 20.64 -4.51
C ALA A 571 11.29 21.03 -5.20
N TYR A 572 10.44 20.06 -5.54
CA TYR A 572 9.12 20.30 -6.12
C TYR A 572 8.22 21.13 -5.20
N PHE A 573 8.18 20.81 -3.91
CA PHE A 573 7.25 21.44 -2.96
C PHE A 573 7.60 22.90 -2.67
N TRP A 574 8.89 23.25 -2.69
CA TRP A 574 9.34 24.63 -2.56
C TRP A 574 8.85 25.51 -3.70
N GLY A 575 8.91 25.00 -4.94
CA GLY A 575 8.37 25.72 -6.08
C GLY A 575 6.85 25.83 -6.03
N TYR A 576 6.18 24.74 -5.68
CA TYR A 576 4.72 24.67 -5.59
C TYR A 576 4.14 25.74 -4.66
N LEU A 577 4.74 25.93 -3.48
CA LEU A 577 4.28 26.88 -2.47
C LEU A 577 4.31 28.36 -2.92
N ILE A 578 5.32 28.75 -3.70
CA ILE A 578 5.53 30.16 -4.10
C ILE A 578 4.34 30.68 -4.94
N THR A 579 3.75 29.81 -5.74
CA THR A 579 2.75 30.19 -6.75
C THR A 579 1.31 30.08 -6.30
N GLU A 580 1.01 29.39 -5.20
CA GLU A 580 -0.38 29.13 -4.78
C GLU A 580 -1.18 30.41 -4.46
N ILE A 581 -0.58 31.36 -3.75
CA ILE A 581 -1.21 32.65 -3.42
C ILE A 581 -1.44 33.51 -4.69
N PRO A 582 -0.41 33.83 -5.50
CA PRO A 582 -0.60 34.70 -6.65
C PRO A 582 -1.44 34.03 -7.75
N ALA A 583 -1.49 32.70 -7.82
CA ALA A 583 -2.21 31.95 -8.86
C ALA A 583 -3.70 32.34 -8.95
N GLY A 584 -4.38 32.52 -7.82
CA GLY A 584 -5.80 32.90 -7.83
C GLY A 584 -6.06 34.28 -8.45
N TRP A 585 -5.19 35.25 -8.16
CA TRP A 585 -5.23 36.58 -8.76
C TRP A 585 -4.85 36.56 -10.24
N LEU A 586 -3.80 35.80 -10.59
CA LEU A 586 -3.37 35.61 -11.98
C LEU A 586 -4.48 34.95 -12.82
N ALA A 587 -5.19 33.96 -12.27
CA ALA A 587 -6.29 33.28 -12.94
C ALA A 587 -7.46 34.24 -13.21
N ALA A 588 -7.78 35.11 -12.24
CA ALA A 588 -8.81 36.12 -12.40
C ALA A 588 -8.43 37.21 -13.41
N LYS A 589 -7.15 37.61 -13.47
CA LYS A 589 -6.66 38.69 -14.34
C LYS A 589 -6.41 38.25 -15.79
N PHE A 590 -5.78 37.09 -15.97
CA PHE A 590 -5.32 36.61 -17.28
C PHE A 590 -6.23 35.52 -17.89
N GLY A 591 -7.23 35.06 -17.14
CA GLY A 591 -8.11 33.95 -17.52
C GLY A 591 -7.53 32.60 -17.10
N ALA A 592 -8.38 31.75 -16.50
CA ALA A 592 -7.97 30.45 -15.99
C ALA A 592 -7.55 29.49 -17.11
N LYS A 593 -8.14 29.60 -18.30
CA LYS A 593 -7.77 28.85 -19.51
C LYS A 593 -6.29 29.01 -19.83
N LYS A 594 -5.84 30.26 -19.99
CA LYS A 594 -4.48 30.58 -20.42
C LYS A 594 -3.49 30.23 -19.33
N LEU A 595 -3.77 30.60 -18.08
CA LEU A 595 -2.88 30.34 -16.97
C LEU A 595 -2.67 28.83 -16.76
N PHE A 596 -3.75 28.07 -16.65
CA PHE A 596 -3.67 26.62 -16.44
C PHE A 596 -3.10 25.90 -17.68
N GLY A 597 -3.57 26.27 -18.88
CA GLY A 597 -3.13 25.66 -20.13
C GLY A 597 -1.65 25.86 -20.41
N TYR A 598 -1.13 27.09 -20.29
CA TYR A 598 0.29 27.36 -20.49
C TYR A 598 1.16 26.77 -19.38
N ALA A 599 0.70 26.77 -18.13
CA ALA A 599 1.43 26.13 -17.04
C ALA A 599 1.61 24.62 -17.27
N MET A 600 0.55 23.94 -17.71
CA MET A 600 0.61 22.51 -18.06
C MET A 600 1.43 22.24 -19.31
N LEU A 601 1.36 23.11 -20.33
CA LEU A 601 2.17 22.99 -21.54
C LEU A 601 3.67 23.10 -21.21
N ILE A 602 4.06 24.14 -20.47
CA ILE A 602 5.46 24.36 -20.09
C ILE A 602 5.93 23.26 -19.14
N SER A 603 5.10 22.83 -18.19
CA SER A 603 5.42 21.72 -17.29
C SER A 603 5.63 20.40 -18.04
N GLY A 604 4.78 20.11 -19.02
CA GLY A 604 4.92 18.95 -19.91
C GLY A 604 6.25 18.97 -20.67
N ILE A 605 6.62 20.13 -21.25
CA ILE A 605 7.90 20.32 -21.96
C ILE A 605 9.09 20.14 -21.00
N ILE A 606 9.06 20.76 -19.82
CA ILE A 606 10.14 20.61 -18.82
C ILE A 606 10.25 19.15 -18.38
N THR A 607 9.14 18.46 -18.18
CA THR A 607 9.10 17.04 -17.81
C THR A 607 9.74 16.17 -18.88
N ILE A 608 9.50 16.43 -20.18
CA ILE A 608 10.19 15.76 -21.30
C ILE A 608 11.70 16.03 -21.28
N VAL A 609 12.13 17.21 -20.83
CA VAL A 609 13.57 17.57 -20.75
C VAL A 609 14.26 17.01 -19.50
N MET A 610 13.52 16.63 -18.46
CA MET A 610 14.09 16.15 -17.17
C MET A 610 15.10 15.00 -17.30
N PRO A 611 14.93 13.99 -18.18
CA PRO A 611 15.94 12.95 -18.35
C PRO A 611 17.32 13.49 -18.78
N PHE A 612 17.35 14.51 -19.64
CA PHE A 612 18.60 15.16 -20.05
C PHE A 612 19.23 15.95 -18.89
N ALA A 613 18.41 16.65 -18.12
CA ALA A 613 18.87 17.38 -16.94
C ALA A 613 19.38 16.46 -15.82
N ALA A 614 18.78 15.28 -15.66
CA ALA A 614 19.24 14.24 -14.74
C ALA A 614 20.61 13.68 -15.15
N LYS A 615 20.82 13.51 -16.47
CA LYS A 615 22.13 13.11 -17.04
C LYS A 615 23.21 14.17 -16.86
N ALA A 616 22.85 15.45 -16.81
CA ALA A 616 23.80 16.54 -16.58
C ALA A 616 24.23 16.63 -15.10
N HIS A 617 23.29 16.87 -14.19
CA HIS A 617 23.57 16.97 -12.76
C HIS A 617 22.30 16.85 -11.90
N TRP A 618 22.43 16.41 -10.65
CA TRP A 618 21.27 16.33 -9.74
C TRP A 618 20.71 17.72 -9.37
N ILE A 619 21.55 18.75 -9.36
CA ILE A 619 21.12 20.16 -9.11
C ILE A 619 20.25 20.66 -10.26
N THR A 620 20.64 20.41 -11.52
CA THR A 620 19.84 20.83 -12.69
C THR A 620 18.48 20.14 -12.69
N LEU A 621 18.42 18.87 -12.29
CA LEU A 621 17.16 18.17 -12.07
C LEU A 621 16.33 18.80 -10.93
N SER A 622 16.94 19.13 -9.80
CA SER A 622 16.26 19.80 -8.67
C SER A 622 15.67 21.15 -9.07
N LEU A 623 16.42 21.96 -9.84
CA LEU A 623 15.94 23.25 -10.36
C LEU A 623 14.73 23.06 -11.28
N LEU A 624 14.81 22.14 -12.25
CA LEU A 624 13.68 21.85 -13.13
C LEU A 624 12.46 21.32 -12.36
N ARG A 625 12.67 20.50 -11.32
CA ARG A 625 11.58 20.03 -10.45
C ARG A 625 10.95 21.17 -9.65
N MET A 626 11.74 22.13 -9.18
CA MET A 626 11.23 23.33 -8.52
C MET A 626 10.42 24.19 -9.50
N PHE A 627 10.87 24.35 -10.75
CA PHE A 627 10.10 25.03 -11.80
C PHE A 627 8.79 24.31 -12.15
N VAL A 628 8.78 22.99 -12.22
CA VAL A 628 7.53 22.22 -12.37
C VAL A 628 6.61 22.42 -11.17
N GLY A 629 7.16 22.48 -9.95
CA GLY A 629 6.43 22.87 -8.75
C GLY A 629 5.72 24.20 -8.93
N LEU A 630 6.46 25.25 -9.32
CA LEU A 630 5.92 26.60 -9.60
C LEU A 630 4.77 26.56 -10.62
N LEU A 631 4.93 25.80 -11.70
CA LEU A 631 3.89 25.68 -12.72
C LEU A 631 2.67 24.87 -12.23
N HIS A 632 2.86 23.89 -11.35
CA HIS A 632 1.74 23.11 -10.81
C HIS A 632 0.99 23.83 -9.68
N GLY A 633 1.61 24.79 -9.00
CA GLY A 633 0.95 25.58 -7.94
C GLY A 633 -0.23 26.43 -8.44
N VAL A 634 -0.38 26.63 -9.76
CA VAL A 634 -1.53 27.36 -10.33
C VAL A 634 -2.77 26.50 -10.57
N ILE A 635 -2.64 25.17 -10.51
CA ILE A 635 -3.68 24.24 -10.98
C ILE A 635 -4.97 24.38 -10.17
N TRP A 636 -4.89 24.17 -8.85
CA TRP A 636 -6.08 24.18 -7.99
C TRP A 636 -6.75 25.56 -7.89
N PRO A 637 -6.01 26.69 -7.76
CA PRO A 637 -6.62 28.02 -7.80
C PRO A 637 -7.31 28.32 -9.14
N SER A 638 -6.74 27.88 -10.26
CA SER A 638 -7.36 28.04 -11.58
C SER A 638 -8.63 27.19 -11.71
N MET A 639 -8.62 25.95 -11.20
CA MET A 639 -9.81 25.08 -11.15
C MET A 639 -10.95 25.71 -10.34
N ALA A 640 -10.65 26.35 -9.21
CA ALA A 640 -11.67 27.06 -8.43
C ALA A 640 -12.32 28.20 -9.25
N THR A 641 -11.53 28.99 -9.97
CA THR A 641 -12.03 30.05 -10.87
C THR A 641 -12.89 29.49 -12.01
N ILE A 642 -12.53 28.32 -12.57
CA ILE A 642 -13.32 27.64 -13.61
C ILE A 642 -14.68 27.21 -13.05
N MET A 643 -14.69 26.60 -11.86
CA MET A 643 -15.92 26.14 -11.22
C MET A 643 -16.89 27.29 -10.91
N ALA A 644 -16.38 28.48 -10.62
CA ALA A 644 -17.21 29.67 -10.40
C ALA A 644 -18.03 30.08 -11.64
N HIS A 645 -17.50 29.86 -12.85
CA HIS A 645 -18.14 30.26 -14.11
C HIS A 645 -18.92 29.12 -14.79
N TRP A 646 -18.55 27.86 -14.52
CA TRP A 646 -19.07 26.70 -15.25
C TRP A 646 -19.99 25.79 -14.43
N ALA A 647 -20.00 25.87 -13.10
CA ALA A 647 -20.73 24.92 -12.26
C ALA A 647 -22.02 25.53 -11.68
N PRO A 648 -23.22 25.05 -12.12
CA PRO A 648 -24.49 25.42 -11.52
C PRO A 648 -24.52 25.10 -10.01
N PRO A 649 -25.13 25.94 -9.15
CA PRO A 649 -25.10 25.76 -7.70
C PRO A 649 -25.70 24.45 -7.16
N ALA A 650 -26.55 23.78 -7.95
CA ALA A 650 -27.16 22.50 -7.58
C ALA A 650 -26.27 21.28 -7.89
N GLU A 651 -25.30 21.43 -8.80
CA GLU A 651 -24.49 20.31 -9.32
C GLU A 651 -22.99 20.47 -9.00
N ARG A 652 -22.64 21.60 -8.38
CA ARG A 652 -21.26 22.02 -8.07
C ARG A 652 -20.49 21.01 -7.22
N SER A 653 -21.13 20.41 -6.22
CA SER A 653 -20.54 19.37 -5.36
C SER A 653 -20.15 18.11 -6.16
N ARG A 654 -21.01 17.69 -7.07
CA ARG A 654 -20.81 16.52 -7.93
C ARG A 654 -19.67 16.73 -8.92
N LEU A 655 -19.65 17.87 -9.61
CA LEU A 655 -18.58 18.24 -10.54
C LEU A 655 -17.23 18.33 -9.82
N LEU A 656 -17.20 18.85 -8.59
CA LEU A 656 -15.99 18.89 -7.77
C LEU A 656 -15.53 17.49 -7.32
N GLY A 657 -16.48 16.62 -6.96
CA GLY A 657 -16.19 15.22 -6.63
C GLY A 657 -15.50 14.49 -7.79
N PHE A 658 -16.00 14.67 -9.02
CA PHE A 658 -15.37 14.13 -10.22
C PHE A 658 -13.97 14.70 -10.45
N MET A 659 -13.79 16.01 -10.28
CA MET A 659 -12.49 16.67 -10.41
C MET A 659 -11.46 16.11 -9.41
N ASN A 660 -11.85 15.95 -8.14
CA ASN A 660 -10.98 15.42 -7.09
C ASN A 660 -10.65 13.94 -7.28
N ALA A 661 -11.60 13.14 -7.78
CA ALA A 661 -11.37 11.73 -8.10
C ALA A 661 -10.28 11.54 -9.16
N GLY A 662 -10.13 12.50 -10.09
CA GLY A 662 -9.08 12.50 -11.11
C GLY A 662 -7.66 12.41 -10.53
N ALA A 663 -7.39 13.07 -9.41
CA ALA A 663 -6.07 13.00 -8.75
C ALA A 663 -5.76 11.59 -8.21
N GLN A 664 -6.77 10.89 -7.69
CA GLN A 664 -6.62 9.52 -7.17
C GLN A 664 -6.50 8.50 -8.31
N ILE A 665 -7.31 8.65 -9.36
CA ILE A 665 -7.23 7.84 -10.58
C ILE A 665 -5.85 7.98 -11.23
N GLY A 666 -5.31 9.21 -11.26
CA GLY A 666 -3.96 9.49 -11.75
C GLY A 666 -2.88 8.68 -11.01
N ASN A 667 -2.96 8.59 -9.69
CA ASN A 667 -2.04 7.76 -8.89
C ASN A 667 -2.19 6.26 -9.21
N VAL A 668 -3.43 5.78 -9.34
CA VAL A 668 -3.72 4.37 -9.67
C VAL A 668 -3.18 3.98 -11.04
N ILE A 669 -3.17 4.88 -12.02
CA ILE A 669 -2.66 4.61 -13.37
C ILE A 669 -1.14 4.80 -13.43
N THR A 670 -0.62 5.88 -12.87
CA THR A 670 0.79 6.30 -13.07
C THR A 670 1.76 5.42 -12.30
N LEU A 671 1.39 4.93 -11.11
CA LEU A 671 2.30 4.12 -10.28
C LEU A 671 2.57 2.73 -10.87
N PRO A 672 1.57 1.93 -11.30
CA PRO A 672 1.81 0.64 -11.95
C PRO A 672 2.41 0.79 -13.34
N LEU A 673 1.96 1.77 -14.12
CA LEU A 673 2.48 1.99 -15.47
C LEU A 673 3.94 2.43 -15.42
N GLY A 674 4.31 3.32 -14.50
CA GLY A 674 5.72 3.66 -14.27
C GLY A 674 6.56 2.42 -13.96
N ALA A 675 6.02 1.46 -13.19
CA ALA A 675 6.71 0.23 -12.82
C ALA A 675 6.97 -0.65 -14.05
N ALA A 676 5.98 -0.75 -14.93
CA ALA A 676 6.09 -1.46 -16.20
C ALA A 676 7.10 -0.78 -17.15
N MET A 677 7.04 0.54 -17.29
CA MET A 677 7.91 1.29 -18.21
C MET A 677 9.40 1.18 -17.85
N CYS A 678 9.73 1.05 -16.56
CA CYS A 678 11.09 0.78 -16.10
C CYS A 678 11.70 -0.52 -16.67
N THR A 679 10.87 -1.49 -17.06
CA THR A 679 11.33 -2.79 -17.60
C THR A 679 11.51 -2.78 -19.12
N TRP A 680 11.04 -1.73 -19.79
CA TRP A 680 11.15 -1.60 -21.24
C TRP A 680 12.57 -1.17 -21.62
N HIS A 681 13.15 -1.84 -22.63
CA HIS A 681 14.56 -1.62 -23.03
C HIS A 681 14.77 -0.35 -23.86
N PHE A 682 13.69 0.34 -24.23
CA PHE A 682 13.76 1.57 -25.00
C PHE A 682 14.20 2.74 -24.08
N ALA A 683 15.18 3.52 -24.53
CA ALA A 683 15.70 4.71 -23.83
C ALA A 683 16.19 4.47 -22.37
N GLU A 684 16.76 3.31 -22.02
CA GLU A 684 17.19 2.98 -20.64
C GLU A 684 16.03 2.80 -19.61
N GLY A 685 14.77 2.73 -20.07
CA GLY A 685 13.59 2.41 -19.25
C GLY A 685 13.06 3.57 -18.41
N TRP A 686 13.89 4.15 -17.53
CA TRP A 686 13.47 5.20 -16.59
C TRP A 686 13.08 6.56 -17.25
N PRO A 687 13.68 7.02 -18.37
CA PRO A 687 13.27 8.25 -19.05
C PRO A 687 11.85 8.18 -19.61
N LEU A 688 11.36 6.98 -19.90
CA LEU A 688 10.04 6.78 -20.48
C LEU A 688 8.93 7.29 -19.58
N ILE A 689 9.11 7.20 -18.26
CA ILE A 689 8.16 7.73 -17.28
C ILE A 689 7.96 9.24 -17.50
N PHE A 690 9.06 9.96 -17.76
CA PHE A 690 9.05 11.40 -17.99
C PHE A 690 8.51 11.76 -19.39
N TYR A 691 8.88 11.00 -20.43
CA TYR A 691 8.35 11.22 -21.77
C TYR A 691 6.85 10.95 -21.86
N PHE A 692 6.37 9.91 -21.19
CA PHE A 692 4.95 9.56 -21.18
C PHE A 692 4.11 10.56 -20.40
N THR A 693 4.50 10.85 -19.15
CA THR A 693 3.77 11.81 -18.32
C THR A 693 3.84 13.24 -18.90
N GLY A 694 5.01 13.66 -19.38
CA GLY A 694 5.20 14.94 -20.04
C GLY A 694 4.46 15.02 -21.39
N GLY A 695 4.44 13.94 -22.17
CA GLY A 695 3.73 13.85 -23.45
C GLY A 695 2.21 13.91 -23.27
N ILE A 696 1.65 13.21 -22.28
CA ILE A 696 0.23 13.33 -21.91
C ILE A 696 -0.09 14.75 -21.47
N GLY A 697 0.74 15.34 -20.61
CA GLY A 697 0.58 16.74 -20.18
C GLY A 697 0.58 17.72 -21.35
N PHE A 698 1.48 17.51 -22.31
CA PHE A 698 1.56 18.31 -23.54
C PHE A 698 0.31 18.17 -24.41
N ILE A 699 -0.10 16.94 -24.74
CA ILE A 699 -1.29 16.67 -25.56
C ILE A 699 -2.54 17.22 -24.88
N TRP A 700 -2.69 16.97 -23.58
CA TRP A 700 -3.80 17.49 -22.78
C TRP A 700 -3.83 19.03 -22.81
N SER A 701 -2.68 19.68 -22.67
CA SER A 701 -2.60 21.15 -22.71
C SER A 701 -2.96 21.72 -24.08
N ALA A 702 -2.59 21.03 -25.17
CA ALA A 702 -2.98 21.41 -26.52
C ALA A 702 -4.51 21.31 -26.71
N VAL A 703 -5.10 20.18 -26.31
CA VAL A 703 -6.56 19.98 -26.32
C VAL A 703 -7.25 21.06 -25.47
N TRP A 704 -6.77 21.32 -24.27
CA TRP A 704 -7.32 22.34 -23.38
C TRP A 704 -7.29 23.74 -24.02
N LEU A 705 -6.14 24.16 -24.54
CA LEU A 705 -5.98 25.48 -25.15
C LEU A 705 -6.83 25.65 -26.42
N LEU A 706 -7.10 24.56 -27.16
CA LEU A 706 -7.93 24.59 -28.36
C LEU A 706 -9.44 24.57 -28.06
N PHE A 707 -9.89 23.74 -27.11
CA PHE A 707 -11.32 23.44 -26.93
C PHE A 707 -11.99 24.08 -25.72
N TYR A 708 -11.24 24.43 -24.67
CA TYR A 708 -11.82 25.05 -23.48
C TYR A 708 -12.09 26.55 -23.70
N ALA A 709 -13.07 27.13 -23.00
CA ALA A 709 -13.34 28.56 -22.97
C ALA A 709 -13.55 29.03 -21.52
N ASP A 710 -13.05 30.22 -21.17
CA ASP A 710 -13.16 30.75 -19.80
C ASP A 710 -14.61 31.00 -19.36
N SER A 711 -15.51 31.27 -20.31
CA SER A 711 -16.94 31.52 -20.04
C SER A 711 -17.82 30.69 -20.98
N PRO A 712 -18.96 30.17 -20.48
CA PRO A 712 -19.99 29.53 -21.32
C PRO A 712 -20.47 30.42 -22.47
N ALA A 713 -20.42 31.75 -22.32
CA ALA A 713 -20.80 32.70 -23.37
C ALA A 713 -19.92 32.58 -24.63
N ASN A 714 -18.63 32.34 -24.43
CA ASN A 714 -17.60 32.29 -25.45
C ASN A 714 -17.33 30.87 -25.97
N GLN A 715 -18.04 29.87 -25.45
CA GLN A 715 -17.83 28.49 -25.84
C GLN A 715 -18.45 28.21 -27.21
N ARG A 716 -17.67 27.56 -28.09
CA ARG A 716 -18.07 27.31 -29.49
C ARG A 716 -19.00 26.11 -29.66
N CYS A 717 -18.86 25.10 -28.81
CA CYS A 717 -19.53 23.80 -28.95
C CYS A 717 -20.68 23.57 -27.95
N ILE A 718 -21.16 24.62 -27.28
CA ILE A 718 -22.24 24.51 -26.27
C ILE A 718 -23.62 24.61 -26.94
N SER A 719 -24.57 23.77 -26.50
CA SER A 719 -25.95 23.85 -26.99
C SER A 719 -26.63 25.11 -26.46
N GLN A 720 -27.56 25.71 -27.22
CA GLN A 720 -28.24 26.93 -26.79
C GLN A 720 -29.02 26.72 -25.47
N ARG A 721 -29.63 25.54 -25.29
CA ARG A 721 -30.35 25.17 -24.06
C ARG A 721 -29.43 25.11 -22.84
N GLU A 722 -28.28 24.48 -22.97
CA GLU A 722 -27.29 24.37 -21.89
C GLU A 722 -26.63 25.71 -21.60
N LYS A 723 -26.31 26.49 -22.65
CA LYS A 723 -25.79 27.84 -22.53
C LYS A 723 -26.73 28.72 -21.71
N THR A 724 -28.03 28.73 -22.03
CA THR A 724 -29.03 29.47 -21.26
C THR A 724 -29.12 28.97 -19.82
N TYR A 725 -29.18 27.66 -19.59
CA TYR A 725 -29.24 27.08 -18.24
C TYR A 725 -28.04 27.47 -17.35
N VAL A 726 -26.82 27.35 -17.89
CA VAL A 726 -25.60 27.67 -17.14
C VAL A 726 -25.51 29.18 -16.92
N LEU A 727 -25.77 30.00 -17.94
CA LEU A 727 -25.75 31.45 -17.79
C LEU A 727 -26.81 31.92 -16.79
N GLU A 728 -28.08 31.50 -16.89
CA GLU A 728 -29.11 31.92 -15.93
C GLU A 728 -28.79 31.48 -14.49
N SER A 729 -28.24 30.27 -14.30
CA SER A 729 -27.89 29.75 -12.97
C SER A 729 -26.61 30.35 -12.37
N THR A 730 -25.72 30.94 -13.19
CA THR A 730 -24.45 31.56 -12.77
C THR A 730 -24.46 33.09 -12.82
N GLN A 731 -25.21 33.71 -13.73
CA GLN A 731 -25.33 35.15 -13.96
C GLN A 731 -26.10 35.84 -12.84
N HIS A 732 -27.10 35.16 -12.25
CA HIS A 732 -27.73 35.58 -10.99
C HIS A 732 -26.74 35.63 -9.80
N GLN A 733 -25.54 35.04 -9.95
CA GLN A 733 -24.41 35.14 -9.00
C GLN A 733 -23.29 36.10 -9.44
N LEU A 734 -23.29 36.65 -10.66
CA LEU A 734 -22.26 37.55 -11.18
C LEU A 734 -22.74 39.01 -11.29
N GLU A 735 -24.04 39.23 -11.57
CA GLU A 735 -24.61 40.58 -11.75
C GLU A 735 -24.73 41.39 -10.45
N SER A 736 -24.67 40.77 -9.26
CA SER A 736 -24.55 41.48 -7.98
C SER A 736 -23.11 41.88 -7.60
N HIS A 737 -22.12 41.71 -8.49
CA HIS A 737 -20.72 41.52 -8.05
C HIS A 737 -19.61 42.12 -8.95
N SER A 738 -19.65 43.40 -9.35
CA SER A 738 -18.51 44.03 -10.04
C SER A 738 -17.87 45.21 -9.27
N LYS A 739 -16.60 45.02 -8.89
CA LYS A 739 -15.57 45.95 -8.32
C LYS A 739 -15.52 46.16 -6.79
N GLY A 740 -14.45 45.69 -6.14
CA GLY A 740 -14.02 46.18 -4.82
C GLY A 740 -12.87 45.40 -4.16
N GLU A 741 -11.85 46.11 -3.67
CA GLU A 741 -10.52 45.66 -3.22
C GLU A 741 -10.43 44.81 -1.93
N PHE A 742 -9.26 44.17 -1.82
CA PHE A 742 -8.61 43.32 -0.82
C PHE A 742 -9.09 43.32 0.65
N ASN A 743 -9.36 42.10 1.17
CA ASN A 743 -8.93 41.59 2.50
C ASN A 743 -9.23 40.08 2.67
N GLY A 744 -8.44 39.22 2.02
CA GLY A 744 -8.63 37.76 1.98
C GLY A 744 -7.97 36.95 3.11
N MET A 745 -7.25 37.61 4.03
CA MET A 745 -6.38 36.92 5.00
C MET A 745 -7.13 36.33 6.21
N LEU A 746 -8.31 36.88 6.57
CA LEU A 746 -9.14 36.35 7.66
C LEU A 746 -10.08 35.22 7.20
N SER A 747 -10.31 35.07 5.89
CA SER A 747 -11.27 34.10 5.36
C SER A 747 -10.70 32.70 5.19
N ALA A 748 -9.37 32.51 5.27
CA ALA A 748 -8.70 31.23 5.03
C ALA A 748 -8.69 30.26 6.24
N LEU A 749 -9.05 30.74 7.44
CA LEU A 749 -9.05 29.97 8.70
C LEU A 749 -9.96 28.71 8.75
N PRO A 750 -11.14 28.67 8.11
CA PRO A 750 -12.04 27.51 8.20
C PRO A 750 -11.63 26.30 7.33
N TYR A 751 -10.67 26.46 6.41
CA TYR A 751 -10.40 25.49 5.35
C TYR A 751 -9.33 24.44 5.68
N ILE A 752 -8.67 24.55 6.83
CA ILE A 752 -7.70 23.56 7.35
C ILE A 752 -8.38 22.22 7.70
N VAL A 753 -9.70 22.22 7.93
CA VAL A 753 -10.51 21.05 8.34
C VAL A 753 -11.24 20.40 7.16
N PHE A 754 -11.28 21.07 6.00
CA PHE A 754 -12.08 20.70 4.83
C PHE A 754 -11.61 19.40 4.13
N TRP A 755 -10.36 19.00 4.34
CA TRP A 755 -9.73 17.86 3.67
C TRP A 755 -10.24 16.46 4.10
N ILE A 756 -10.88 16.34 5.28
CA ILE A 756 -11.16 15.02 5.88
C ILE A 756 -12.44 14.35 5.32
N ASN A 757 -13.37 15.09 4.69
CA ASN A 757 -14.75 14.60 4.50
C ASN A 757 -15.19 14.22 3.06
N ILE A 758 -14.32 14.29 2.05
CA ILE A 758 -14.77 14.51 0.66
C ILE A 758 -15.34 13.30 -0.11
N ASN A 759 -15.24 12.06 0.35
CA ASN A 759 -15.59 10.92 -0.54
C ASN A 759 -17.02 10.38 -0.44
N ILE A 760 -17.86 10.85 0.50
CA ILE A 760 -19.26 10.38 0.63
C ILE A 760 -20.27 11.53 0.91
N SER A 761 -19.79 12.72 1.27
CA SER A 761 -20.64 13.82 1.74
C SER A 761 -21.54 14.44 0.67
N GLY A 762 -21.08 14.53 -0.59
CA GLY A 762 -21.84 15.18 -1.67
C GLY A 762 -23.13 14.44 -2.03
N THR A 763 -23.07 13.12 -2.20
CA THR A 763 -24.22 12.28 -2.56
C THR A 763 -25.26 12.23 -1.45
N VAL A 764 -24.80 12.19 -0.19
CA VAL A 764 -25.66 12.19 1.00
C VAL A 764 -26.27 13.57 1.22
N ALA A 765 -25.51 14.66 1.01
CA ALA A 765 -26.03 16.02 1.09
C ALA A 765 -27.12 16.28 0.06
N ASP A 766 -26.91 15.87 -1.20
CA ASP A 766 -27.89 16.04 -2.28
C ASP A 766 -29.16 15.21 -2.03
N PHE A 767 -29.02 13.99 -1.48
CA PHE A 767 -30.13 13.15 -1.06
C PHE A 767 -30.96 13.80 0.06
N ILE A 768 -30.30 14.34 1.09
CA ILE A 768 -30.94 15.00 2.24
C ILE A 768 -31.70 16.27 1.81
N VAL A 769 -31.13 17.07 0.89
CA VAL A 769 -31.80 18.25 0.33
C VAL A 769 -32.99 17.85 -0.55
N ARG A 770 -32.84 16.83 -1.43
CA ARG A 770 -33.93 16.33 -2.29
C ARG A 770 -35.11 15.76 -1.51
N LYS A 771 -34.87 15.19 -0.34
CA LYS A 771 -35.90 14.62 0.53
C LYS A 771 -36.44 15.61 1.57
N GLU A 772 -36.02 16.88 1.52
CA GLU A 772 -36.41 17.96 2.44
C GLU A 772 -36.19 17.64 3.93
N ILE A 773 -35.31 16.69 4.24
CA ILE A 773 -35.05 16.23 5.61
C ILE A 773 -34.38 17.33 6.45
N LEU A 774 -33.52 18.14 5.81
CA LEU A 774 -32.88 19.31 6.39
C LEU A 774 -32.89 20.47 5.39
N THR A 775 -32.97 21.70 5.88
CA THR A 775 -32.92 22.89 5.02
C THR A 775 -31.58 22.96 4.30
N ARG A 776 -31.60 23.51 3.08
CA ARG A 776 -30.41 23.66 2.20
C ARG A 776 -29.22 24.29 2.94
N THR A 777 -29.48 25.23 3.84
CA THR A 777 -28.47 25.90 4.69
C THR A 777 -27.88 24.98 5.76
N ARG A 778 -28.67 24.09 6.38
CA ARG A 778 -28.23 23.16 7.43
C ARG A 778 -27.47 21.97 6.85
N THR A 779 -27.89 21.44 5.71
CA THR A 779 -27.19 20.35 5.02
C THR A 779 -25.82 20.81 4.48
N ARG A 780 -25.72 22.05 4.01
CA ARG A 780 -24.45 22.67 3.60
C ARG A 780 -23.47 22.82 4.76
N LYS A 781 -23.93 23.29 5.94
CA LYS A 781 -23.12 23.38 7.16
C LYS A 781 -22.58 22.03 7.64
N LEU A 782 -23.33 20.94 7.41
CA LEU A 782 -22.94 19.59 7.84
C LEU A 782 -21.95 18.90 6.88
N PHE A 783 -21.95 19.27 5.58
CA PHE A 783 -21.30 18.47 4.53
C PHE A 783 -20.39 19.22 3.54
N ASN A 784 -20.32 20.57 3.51
CA ASN A 784 -19.40 21.32 2.62
C ASN A 784 -19.07 22.76 3.09
N ALA A 785 -17.79 23.15 3.08
CA ALA A 785 -17.32 24.53 3.21
C ALA A 785 -16.22 24.83 2.17
N LEU A 786 -16.60 25.40 1.01
CA LEU A 786 -15.67 25.82 -0.05
C LEU A 786 -15.55 27.33 -0.13
N ALA A 787 -14.35 27.80 -0.48
CA ALA A 787 -14.04 29.18 -0.86
C ALA A 787 -15.02 29.78 -1.90
N ASN A 788 -15.49 28.91 -2.81
CA ASN A 788 -16.45 29.23 -3.88
C ASN A 788 -17.85 29.62 -3.40
N ASP A 789 -18.27 29.19 -2.21
CA ASP A 789 -19.65 29.42 -1.73
C ASP A 789 -19.77 30.72 -0.89
N ILE A 790 -18.65 31.16 -0.32
CA ILE A 790 -18.56 32.37 0.51
C ILE A 790 -18.25 33.61 -0.34
N ALA A 791 -17.36 33.47 -1.32
CA ALA A 791 -16.91 34.55 -2.19
C ALA A 791 -16.62 34.06 -3.64
N PRO A 792 -17.65 33.78 -4.46
CA PRO A 792 -17.50 33.24 -5.81
C PRO A 792 -16.53 34.03 -6.70
N SER A 793 -16.58 35.37 -6.66
CA SER A 793 -15.72 36.26 -7.45
C SER A 793 -14.25 36.26 -7.04
N TYR A 794 -13.93 35.77 -5.83
CA TYR A 794 -12.58 35.74 -5.26
C TYR A 794 -12.11 34.31 -4.94
N ALA A 795 -12.84 33.31 -5.41
CA ALA A 795 -12.69 31.97 -4.89
C ALA A 795 -11.35 31.31 -5.23
N GLY A 796 -10.77 31.61 -6.39
CA GLY A 796 -9.41 31.20 -6.73
C GLY A 796 -8.36 31.77 -5.77
N LEU A 797 -8.49 33.04 -5.37
CA LEU A 797 -7.59 33.68 -4.41
C LEU A 797 -7.76 33.11 -2.99
N VAL A 798 -9.01 32.94 -2.55
CA VAL A 798 -9.31 32.36 -1.22
C VAL A 798 -8.82 30.91 -1.14
N PHE A 799 -9.00 30.13 -2.21
CA PHE A 799 -8.46 28.78 -2.29
C PHE A 799 -6.93 28.77 -2.30
N GLY A 800 -6.29 29.66 -3.08
CA GLY A 800 -4.84 29.79 -3.13
C GLY A 800 -4.21 30.11 -1.77
N ILE A 801 -4.78 31.08 -1.05
CA ILE A 801 -4.36 31.41 0.33
C ILE A 801 -4.56 30.19 1.25
N SER A 802 -5.74 29.55 1.19
CA SER A 802 -6.03 28.35 2.00
C SER A 802 -5.04 27.22 1.74
N ASN A 803 -4.77 26.89 0.48
CA ASN A 803 -3.89 25.78 0.13
C ASN A 803 -2.45 26.06 0.53
N THR A 804 -2.01 27.33 0.45
CA THR A 804 -0.69 27.75 0.93
C THR A 804 -0.53 27.49 2.43
N PHE A 805 -1.52 27.86 3.23
CA PHE A 805 -1.48 27.57 4.66
C PHE A 805 -1.64 26.08 4.97
N ALA A 806 -2.26 25.29 4.08
CA ALA A 806 -2.39 23.83 4.22
C ALA A 806 -1.10 23.07 3.84
N THR A 807 -0.27 23.62 2.94
CA THR A 807 1.01 23.04 2.52
C THR A 807 2.15 23.37 3.49
N LEU A 808 2.06 24.50 4.20
CA LEU A 808 3.04 24.90 5.22
C LEU A 808 3.26 23.87 6.34
N PRO A 809 2.24 23.21 6.93
CA PRO A 809 2.43 22.10 7.85
C PRO A 809 3.28 20.96 7.28
N GLY A 810 3.17 20.64 5.99
CA GLY A 810 4.00 19.61 5.36
C GLY A 810 5.50 19.96 5.30
N ILE A 811 5.83 21.26 5.39
CA ILE A 811 7.21 21.79 5.37
C ILE A 811 7.71 22.09 6.78
N ILE A 812 6.85 22.66 7.62
CA ILE A 812 7.16 23.16 8.97
C ILE A 812 7.02 22.04 10.02
N SER A 813 6.09 21.10 9.85
CA SER A 813 5.89 20.03 10.85
C SER A 813 7.14 19.21 11.08
N PRO A 814 7.95 18.81 10.06
CA PRO A 814 9.17 18.07 10.32
C PRO A 814 10.18 18.88 11.14
N TYR A 815 10.21 20.21 10.98
CA TYR A 815 11.10 21.11 11.70
C TYR A 815 10.63 21.41 13.13
N ILE A 816 9.35 21.73 13.34
CA ILE A 816 8.76 21.96 14.68
C ILE A 816 8.82 20.69 15.51
N VAL A 817 8.44 19.55 14.90
CA VAL A 817 8.57 18.25 15.56
C VAL A 817 10.02 18.04 15.95
N GLY A 818 10.97 18.21 15.02
CA GLY A 818 12.40 18.10 15.30
C GLY A 818 12.91 19.04 16.39
N ALA A 819 12.44 20.28 16.46
CA ALA A 819 12.87 21.28 17.44
C ALA A 819 12.26 21.07 18.84
N VAL A 820 10.98 20.72 18.91
CA VAL A 820 10.26 20.44 20.17
C VAL A 820 10.80 19.17 20.82
N THR A 821 11.24 18.20 20.01
CA THR A 821 11.75 16.91 20.48
C THR A 821 13.27 16.90 20.65
N ALA A 822 13.98 17.95 20.21
CA ALA A 822 15.45 18.01 20.26
C ALA A 822 16.06 18.00 21.67
N LYS A 823 15.32 18.45 22.70
CA LYS A 823 15.86 18.61 24.07
C LYS A 823 15.36 17.58 25.10
N ASP A 824 14.12 17.09 24.97
CA ASP A 824 13.56 16.06 25.86
C ASP A 824 12.45 15.28 25.12
N PRO A 825 12.57 13.95 24.97
CA PRO A 825 11.54 13.11 24.35
C PRO A 825 10.16 13.15 25.04
N LYS A 826 10.05 13.62 26.29
CA LYS A 826 8.75 13.83 26.96
C LYS A 826 7.91 14.94 26.31
N ASN A 827 8.53 15.80 25.50
CA ASN A 827 7.88 16.92 24.81
C ASN A 827 7.01 16.48 23.62
N TRP A 828 7.00 15.20 23.24
CA TRP A 828 6.03 14.68 22.27
C TRP A 828 4.58 14.87 22.72
N ARG A 829 4.33 14.81 24.03
CA ARG A 829 3.02 15.20 24.58
C ARG A 829 2.67 16.63 24.18
N ILE A 830 3.65 17.53 24.19
CA ILE A 830 3.47 18.92 23.72
C ILE A 830 3.17 18.92 22.23
N VAL A 831 3.84 18.11 21.40
CA VAL A 831 3.49 17.96 19.96
C VAL A 831 2.05 17.48 19.77
N PHE A 832 1.58 16.49 20.55
CA PHE A 832 0.18 16.04 20.48
C PHE A 832 -0.82 17.02 21.04
N PHE A 833 -0.49 17.68 22.14
CA PHE A 833 -1.34 18.72 22.69
C PHE A 833 -1.37 19.91 21.75
N ILE A 834 -0.29 20.22 21.02
CA ILE A 834 -0.26 21.19 19.94
C ILE A 834 -1.17 20.71 18.80
N CYS A 835 -1.03 19.47 18.29
CA CYS A 835 -1.89 18.97 17.22
C CYS A 835 -3.37 18.89 17.62
N ALA A 836 -3.66 18.36 18.81
CA ALA A 836 -5.01 18.27 19.37
C ALA A 836 -5.58 19.66 19.68
N ALA A 837 -4.78 20.60 20.19
CA ALA A 837 -5.19 21.98 20.36
C ALA A 837 -5.45 22.66 19.02
N ILE A 838 -4.63 22.43 17.99
CA ILE A 838 -4.84 22.93 16.64
C ILE A 838 -6.13 22.35 16.05
N TYR A 839 -6.40 21.05 16.22
CA TYR A 839 -7.62 20.42 15.73
C TYR A 839 -8.87 20.88 16.50
N CYS A 840 -8.82 20.90 17.83
CA CYS A 840 -9.93 21.37 18.66
C CYS A 840 -10.20 22.86 18.45
N LEU A 841 -9.16 23.69 18.40
CA LEU A 841 -9.28 25.12 18.09
C LEU A 841 -9.83 25.32 16.69
N GLY A 842 -9.35 24.59 15.69
CA GLY A 842 -9.85 24.65 14.32
C GLY A 842 -11.33 24.25 14.24
N ALA A 843 -11.73 23.18 14.93
CA ALA A 843 -13.11 22.74 15.01
C ALA A 843 -14.01 23.76 15.73
N LEU A 844 -13.56 24.32 16.86
CA LEU A 844 -14.31 25.35 17.59
C LEU A 844 -14.45 26.63 16.76
N VAL A 845 -13.36 27.12 16.17
CA VAL A 845 -13.38 28.29 15.27
C VAL A 845 -14.34 28.06 14.10
N PHE A 846 -14.32 26.87 13.50
CA PHE A 846 -15.26 26.52 12.42
C PHE A 846 -16.72 26.52 12.90
N LEU A 847 -17.01 25.91 14.05
CA LEU A 847 -18.37 25.82 14.59
C LEU A 847 -18.94 27.19 14.99
N PHE A 848 -18.12 28.09 15.51
CA PHE A 848 -18.57 29.42 15.97
C PHE A 848 -18.55 30.49 14.88
N ILE A 849 -17.60 30.44 13.94
CA ILE A 849 -17.33 31.53 12.98
C ILE A 849 -17.66 31.09 11.53
N GLY A 850 -17.72 29.79 11.26
CA GLY A 850 -18.05 29.27 9.94
C GLY A 850 -19.44 29.69 9.47
N SER A 851 -19.48 30.41 8.35
CA SER A 851 -20.73 30.80 7.69
C SER A 851 -20.82 30.18 6.30
N GLY A 852 -22.00 29.67 5.96
CA GLY A 852 -22.34 29.21 4.61
C GLY A 852 -23.11 30.24 3.79
N ASP A 853 -23.31 31.44 4.34
CA ASP A 853 -24.00 32.55 3.66
C ASP A 853 -22.98 33.44 2.95
N ILE A 854 -23.36 33.98 1.79
CA ILE A 854 -22.52 34.92 1.03
C ILE A 854 -22.22 36.15 1.90
N GLN A 855 -20.96 36.56 1.94
CA GLN A 855 -20.51 37.63 2.86
C GLN A 855 -20.88 39.02 2.33
N ARG A 856 -21.18 39.96 3.25
CA ARG A 856 -21.63 41.32 2.90
C ARG A 856 -20.62 42.14 2.10
N TRP A 857 -19.32 41.87 2.23
CA TRP A 857 -18.28 42.52 1.41
C TRP A 857 -18.19 41.93 0.00
N ALA A 858 -18.72 40.71 -0.19
CA ALA A 858 -18.90 40.15 -1.52
C ALA A 858 -20.12 40.78 -2.21
N ILE A 859 -21.16 41.21 -1.49
CA ILE A 859 -22.40 41.82 -2.03
C ILE A 859 -22.31 43.37 -1.99
N GLN A 860 -22.34 44.08 -3.12
CA GLN A 860 -22.44 45.55 -3.09
C GLN A 860 -23.89 46.03 -3.26
N ASN A 861 -24.32 46.93 -2.36
CA ASN A 861 -25.53 47.75 -2.53
C ASN A 861 -25.30 48.78 -3.64
N ARG A 862 -26.24 48.89 -4.59
CA ARG A 862 -26.32 50.01 -5.55
C ARG A 862 -26.21 51.34 -4.79
N ARG A 863 -25.38 52.28 -5.26
CA ARG A 863 -25.36 53.64 -4.70
C ARG A 863 -26.66 54.35 -5.12
N PRO A 864 -27.27 55.19 -4.27
CA PRO A 864 -28.49 55.94 -4.61
C PRO A 864 -28.32 56.99 -5.73
N LYS A 865 -27.11 57.15 -6.29
CA LYS A 865 -26.88 57.96 -7.51
C LYS A 865 -27.35 57.24 -8.76
N ASP A 866 -27.16 55.92 -8.85
CA ASP A 866 -27.50 55.14 -10.04
C ASP A 866 -29.02 54.91 -10.14
N GLU A 867 -29.73 54.91 -9.00
CA GLU A 867 -31.19 54.81 -8.94
C GLU A 867 -31.87 56.13 -9.35
N ARG A 868 -31.28 57.29 -9.00
CA ARG A 868 -31.74 58.60 -9.49
C ARG A 868 -31.51 58.80 -10.98
N GLU A 869 -30.45 58.21 -11.52
CA GLU A 869 -30.13 58.25 -12.95
C GLU A 869 -30.99 57.25 -13.74
N ALA A 870 -31.26 56.07 -13.19
CA ALA A 870 -32.20 55.09 -13.74
C ALA A 870 -33.66 55.60 -13.74
N LEU A 871 -34.11 56.26 -12.67
CA LEU A 871 -35.44 56.89 -12.60
C LEU A 871 -35.57 58.09 -13.56
N ARG A 872 -34.49 58.85 -13.78
CA ARG A 872 -34.43 59.89 -14.82
C ARG A 872 -34.50 59.32 -16.23
N LEU A 873 -33.80 58.21 -16.50
CA LEU A 873 -33.79 57.54 -17.79
C LEU A 873 -35.12 56.82 -18.10
N GLN A 874 -35.92 56.51 -17.06
CA GLN A 874 -37.25 55.91 -17.18
C GLN A 874 -38.41 56.93 -17.20
N GLY A 875 -38.13 58.23 -17.10
CA GLY A 875 -39.13 59.29 -17.25
C GLY A 875 -40.16 59.40 -16.11
N ILE A 876 -39.92 58.77 -14.96
CA ILE A 876 -40.87 58.78 -13.83
C ILE A 876 -40.58 59.99 -12.94
N SER A 877 -41.56 60.89 -12.81
CA SER A 877 -41.46 62.07 -11.94
C SER A 877 -41.70 61.68 -10.48
N LYS A 878 -41.19 62.48 -9.55
CA LYS A 878 -41.22 62.21 -8.10
C LYS A 878 -42.63 62.12 -7.50
N ASP A 879 -43.65 62.63 -8.19
CA ASP A 879 -44.98 62.78 -7.63
C ASP A 879 -45.81 61.48 -7.71
N ASP A 880 -45.46 60.55 -8.61
CA ASP A 880 -46.20 59.28 -8.78
C ASP A 880 -45.76 58.17 -7.81
N ALA A 881 -44.63 58.33 -7.11
CA ALA A 881 -44.10 57.32 -6.20
C ALA A 881 -44.60 57.46 -4.76
N ALA A 882 -45.24 58.58 -4.42
CA ALA A 882 -45.70 58.86 -3.05
C ALA A 882 -47.08 58.27 -2.72
N ASP A 883 -47.91 57.96 -3.72
CA ASP A 883 -49.29 57.49 -3.50
C ASP A 883 -49.43 55.96 -3.32
N ASN A 884 -48.48 55.16 -3.80
CA ASN A 884 -48.58 53.70 -3.74
C ASN A 884 -48.21 53.05 -2.39
N ASN A 885 -47.92 53.84 -1.35
CA ASN A 885 -47.56 53.34 -0.02
C ASN A 885 -48.65 53.53 1.05
N LYS A 886 -49.89 53.80 0.65
CA LYS A 886 -51.05 53.78 1.56
C LYS A 886 -52.23 52.99 0.97
N THR A 887 -52.14 51.66 1.05
CA THR A 887 -53.29 50.75 1.21
C THR A 887 -52.81 49.40 1.70
#